data_AF-A0A6B1BTJ3-F1
#
_entry.id   AF-A0A6B1BTJ3-F1
#
_cell.length_a   1.000
_cell.length_b   1.000
_cell.length_c   1.000
_cell.angle_alpha   90.00
_cell.angle_beta   90.00
_cell.angle_gamma   90.00
#
_symmetry.space_group_name_H-M   'P 1'
#
loop_
_entity.id
_entity.type
_entity.pdbx_description
1 polymer ?
#
loop_
_entity_poly.entity_id
_entity_poly.type
_entity_poly.pdbx_seq_one_letter_code
_entity_poly.pdbx_strand_id
1 'polypeptide(L)'
;MSKIAHKEYKDASNRQRIRNEARTIRTKVYAAQNTPSAGVRWPFELIQNAHDAGPRDGDQHVEISFTFKDNDLVVSHTGKPFTARELAALLSGGSSKDFDDEETTGRFGTGFLVTHALSTCVDVDGVLFTQEGHEFFHIKLARGGDEKSIVENIEQSNESLANAKPLSKSCIARNPTASFAYYDADCEVAKWGLDRLEQVLPYLYVTCEKLGQVRIERPHGTTFFKPANTTKKIIDGFVLKLTEVTVSQDETTRQLTALRIGSQNAQSALLVVLENGDSNRHRVLLPADNFPRIFVKLPITETNFLPFKVVLEGSFDPTQERNSIAMNQNDRDLISTAMEVFPTLVQHAVEFGWRDAHKLAHLAIPKLTLSGEGSDELGWWKNIIVKIAKATAAKPIIDTEEGLLPALQDDGKNVTFLVPATDLDGQNPIDYDTIYELASRITDIQLPTKDFAQDWEQIAYQWEEIGLPVTRLSLTELTDWVKEKGQDITDLPISEDPFKWLANLFLLIADADLPESVNVKPLVAGLMPNQNSQLRSLPDLRIDEDIPEKIKDIADSIGIDLRSKLLHKNVVEALNEPGYESAKAFIFKLLGESYTETEAVKNIFDELDECLPDGSEFDKETYLPALCASAHLAIYLAEKDDSVQYLRECPLLTAANKIIRLTGSQQILSPVSHWPQSAQPYVDLYTKNRLLSDHYCNDRDLNGVLIPLIAAGLVIGGPLYKATRSLDRNENLNLLKAMALESQEAEEVTVRNEDFGQIAFLSTDIVNRCGQDIKLAKRLLDFVLNVAARKDQSWGEIKEVSGTRSGDPVKLSVHGATWPFELKVRSWVPVETEDGETLALPANDANLWKLLDSTWLQNNPHAIDLLHSVFGFRQLTLMTENLEPEVESNLVKLLQDPILVKSAVTNLDVVKAAVENPETVRLISEADPEEIQEIRKELENRNRQAEIREYNRSFGHAVQEMLAEVIQLHGLDLQLVDIGYDYKVLPDQADSSLDDASFSFEVGSYFLEVKTTTTGDVRLTPLQAQTASDDSDRFVLCVIDLRGQEIPESGDLAKVKQFAKIVTDIGNDIFKVYEGVDKLTSVSNPVRLHNEKQLRYGVSKELWENGISIDKWIKSLRIKA
;
A
#
# COMPACT_ATOMS: atom_id res chain seq x y z
N MET A 1 93.33 36.89 -56.66
CA MET A 1 92.70 38.18 -56.26
C MET A 1 93.77 39.07 -55.64
N SER A 2 93.77 40.39 -55.88
CA SER A 2 94.68 41.31 -55.16
C SER A 2 94.26 41.44 -53.69
N LYS A 3 95.15 41.90 -52.79
CA LYS A 3 94.78 42.15 -51.38
C LYS A 3 93.60 43.13 -51.24
N ILE A 4 93.52 44.11 -52.13
CA ILE A 4 92.42 45.09 -52.21
C ILE A 4 91.13 44.38 -52.66
N ALA A 5 91.16 43.64 -53.76
CA ALA A 5 89.98 42.93 -54.26
C ALA A 5 89.48 41.82 -53.29
N HIS A 6 90.39 41.16 -52.55
CA HIS A 6 90.03 40.21 -51.50
C HIS A 6 89.34 40.89 -50.31
N LYS A 7 89.81 42.08 -49.94
CA LYS A 7 89.16 42.91 -48.91
C LYS A 7 87.78 43.38 -49.40
N GLU A 8 87.67 43.91 -50.61
CA GLU A 8 86.39 44.33 -51.20
C GLU A 8 85.39 43.18 -51.32
N TYR A 9 85.85 41.99 -51.72
CA TYR A 9 85.02 40.78 -51.75
C TYR A 9 84.55 40.37 -50.34
N LYS A 10 85.45 40.38 -49.34
CA LYS A 10 85.08 40.09 -47.94
C LYS A 10 84.08 41.11 -47.40
N ASP A 11 84.28 42.40 -47.68
CA ASP A 11 83.37 43.46 -47.25
C ASP A 11 82.01 43.36 -47.95
N ALA A 12 81.98 43.00 -49.24
CA ALA A 12 80.74 42.75 -49.99
C ALA A 12 80.02 41.48 -49.50
N SER A 13 80.74 40.40 -49.25
CA SER A 13 80.20 39.14 -48.72
C SER A 13 79.63 39.33 -47.32
N ASN A 14 80.33 40.07 -46.45
CA ASN A 14 79.85 40.39 -45.10
C ASN A 14 78.58 41.26 -45.16
N ARG A 15 78.55 42.29 -46.00
CA ARG A 15 77.35 43.12 -46.22
C ARG A 15 76.17 42.29 -46.75
N GLN A 16 76.41 41.36 -47.67
CA GLN A 16 75.36 40.48 -48.17
C GLN A 16 74.84 39.52 -47.10
N ARG A 17 75.72 38.99 -46.25
CA ARG A 17 75.35 38.15 -45.11
C ARG A 17 74.45 38.91 -44.12
N ILE A 18 74.86 40.11 -43.71
CA ILE A 18 74.09 40.95 -42.77
C ILE A 18 72.72 41.32 -43.36
N ARG A 19 72.62 41.60 -44.67
CA ARG A 19 71.33 41.82 -45.34
C ARG A 19 70.42 40.60 -45.32
N ASN A 20 70.98 39.41 -45.55
CA ASN A 20 70.19 38.17 -45.48
C ASN A 20 69.68 37.93 -44.05
N GLU A 21 70.52 38.14 -43.03
CA GLU A 21 70.13 38.09 -41.62
C GLU A 21 69.00 39.08 -41.31
N ALA A 22 69.13 40.34 -41.73
CA ALA A 22 68.10 41.36 -41.56
C ALA A 22 66.76 40.99 -42.20
N ARG A 23 66.76 40.39 -43.40
CA ARG A 23 65.54 39.88 -44.05
C ARG A 23 64.90 38.75 -43.25
N THR A 24 65.69 37.79 -42.77
CA THR A 24 65.19 36.69 -41.95
C THR A 24 64.59 37.18 -40.64
N ILE A 25 65.29 38.09 -39.95
CA ILE A 25 64.79 38.73 -38.72
C ILE A 25 63.45 39.42 -39.01
N ARG A 26 63.37 40.26 -40.06
CA ARG A 26 62.15 40.98 -40.42
C ARG A 26 60.97 40.04 -40.65
N THR A 27 61.16 38.98 -41.44
CA THR A 27 60.09 37.99 -41.72
C THR A 27 59.60 37.32 -40.44
N LYS A 28 60.52 36.92 -39.55
CA LYS A 28 60.17 36.22 -38.30
C LYS A 28 59.55 37.13 -37.26
N VAL A 29 60.03 38.37 -37.12
CA VAL A 29 59.42 39.37 -36.23
C VAL A 29 58.02 39.72 -36.72
N TYR A 30 57.85 39.91 -38.03
CA TYR A 30 56.53 40.13 -38.61
C TYR A 30 55.58 38.95 -38.32
N ALA A 31 56.04 37.71 -38.48
CA ALA A 31 55.25 36.54 -38.11
C ALA A 31 54.90 36.54 -36.61
N ALA A 32 55.86 36.79 -35.71
CA ALA A 32 55.63 36.85 -34.28
C ALA A 32 54.57 37.90 -33.88
N GLN A 33 54.55 39.07 -34.52
CA GLN A 33 53.56 40.11 -34.25
C GLN A 33 52.16 39.81 -34.79
N ASN A 34 52.04 38.94 -35.80
CA ASN A 34 50.77 38.65 -36.50
C ASN A 34 50.23 37.25 -36.23
N THR A 35 50.91 36.44 -35.42
CA THR A 35 50.49 35.07 -35.07
C THR A 35 50.06 35.01 -33.60
N PRO A 36 48.76 34.77 -33.31
CA PRO A 36 48.27 34.71 -31.92
C PRO A 36 49.01 33.71 -31.03
N SER A 37 49.45 32.56 -31.56
CA SER A 37 50.19 31.55 -30.79
C SER A 37 51.55 32.05 -30.29
N ALA A 38 52.17 33.04 -30.96
CA ALA A 38 53.40 33.68 -30.47
C ALA A 38 53.17 34.38 -29.12
N GLY A 39 51.98 34.95 -28.91
CA GLY A 39 51.65 35.70 -27.71
C GLY A 39 51.51 34.85 -26.44
N VAL A 40 51.25 33.55 -26.58
CA VAL A 40 51.27 32.59 -25.46
C VAL A 40 52.55 31.75 -25.41
N ARG A 41 53.39 31.80 -26.46
CA ARG A 41 54.62 31.00 -26.60
C ARG A 41 55.87 31.70 -26.07
N TRP A 42 55.93 33.03 -26.15
CA TRP A 42 57.11 33.81 -25.77
C TRP A 42 57.69 33.49 -24.37
N PRO A 43 56.89 33.23 -23.30
CA PRO A 43 57.47 32.96 -21.99
C PRO A 43 58.24 31.63 -21.99
N PHE A 44 57.73 30.64 -22.71
CA PHE A 44 58.33 29.31 -22.81
C PHE A 44 59.62 29.32 -23.62
N GLU A 45 59.75 30.20 -24.62
CA GLU A 45 61.02 30.39 -25.36
C GLU A 45 62.11 30.97 -24.44
N LEU A 46 61.76 31.92 -23.56
CA LEU A 46 62.69 32.48 -22.59
C LEU A 46 63.07 31.48 -21.49
N ILE A 47 62.10 30.70 -21.01
CA ILE A 47 62.36 29.60 -20.06
C ILE A 47 63.24 28.53 -20.70
N GLN A 48 62.98 28.19 -21.97
CA GLN A 48 63.81 27.22 -22.71
C GLN A 48 65.25 27.70 -22.79
N ASN A 49 65.48 28.97 -23.17
CA ASN A 49 66.83 29.52 -23.26
C ASN A 49 67.55 29.49 -21.90
N ALA A 50 66.86 29.84 -20.82
CA ALA A 50 67.41 29.80 -19.47
C ALA A 50 67.72 28.37 -19.00
N HIS A 51 66.79 27.43 -19.25
CA HIS A 51 66.93 26.02 -18.89
C HIS A 51 68.04 25.31 -19.69
N ASP A 52 68.13 25.57 -21.01
CA ASP A 52 69.14 25.02 -21.91
C ASP A 52 70.55 25.51 -21.54
N ALA A 53 70.70 26.77 -21.10
CA ALA A 53 71.95 27.28 -20.56
C ALA A 53 72.40 26.48 -19.31
N GLY A 54 71.42 25.99 -18.54
CA GLY A 54 71.63 25.22 -17.32
C GLY A 54 72.08 26.08 -16.13
N PRO A 55 72.14 25.47 -14.93
CA PRO A 55 72.57 26.17 -13.73
C PRO A 55 74.05 26.56 -13.80
N ARG A 56 74.42 27.58 -13.04
CA ARG A 56 75.82 28.00 -12.87
C ARG A 56 76.60 26.93 -12.12
N ASP A 57 77.92 27.02 -12.22
CA ASP A 57 78.81 26.14 -11.46
C ASP A 57 78.57 26.33 -9.95
N GLY A 58 78.11 25.26 -9.30
CA GLY A 58 77.77 25.25 -7.86
C GLY A 58 76.28 25.35 -7.54
N ASP A 59 75.44 25.72 -8.52
CA ASP A 59 73.99 25.74 -8.39
C ASP A 59 73.36 24.47 -8.96
N GLN A 60 72.21 24.07 -8.42
CA GLN A 60 71.44 22.93 -8.92
C GLN A 60 70.33 23.34 -9.91
N HIS A 61 69.87 24.58 -9.81
CA HIS A 61 68.70 25.07 -10.57
C HIS A 61 68.95 26.45 -11.18
N VAL A 62 68.11 26.80 -12.16
CA VAL A 62 68.04 28.12 -12.80
C VAL A 62 66.83 28.87 -12.28
N GLU A 63 67.04 30.02 -11.65
CA GLU A 63 65.97 30.91 -11.21
C GLU A 63 65.61 31.89 -12.33
N ILE A 64 64.32 32.21 -12.46
CA ILE A 64 63.79 33.10 -13.51
C ILE A 64 62.84 34.12 -12.87
N SER A 65 62.93 35.37 -13.28
CA SER A 65 62.04 36.45 -12.82
C SER A 65 61.41 37.14 -14.01
N PHE A 66 60.09 37.28 -13.98
CA PHE A 66 59.27 38.09 -14.88
C PHE A 66 58.73 39.29 -14.09
N THR A 67 58.99 40.50 -14.56
CA THR A 67 58.49 41.72 -13.91
C THR A 67 57.77 42.57 -14.95
N PHE A 68 56.45 42.70 -14.82
CA PHE A 68 55.60 43.49 -15.71
C PHE A 68 55.03 44.71 -14.97
N LYS A 69 55.46 45.91 -15.33
CA LYS A 69 55.03 47.16 -14.70
C LYS A 69 55.09 48.32 -15.69
N ASP A 70 54.10 49.21 -15.66
CA ASP A 70 54.05 50.42 -16.50
C ASP A 70 54.25 50.12 -18.01
N ASN A 71 53.67 49.00 -18.49
CA ASN A 71 53.83 48.42 -19.84
C ASN A 71 55.24 47.90 -20.18
N ASP A 72 56.18 47.94 -19.24
CA ASP A 72 57.50 47.36 -19.42
C ASP A 72 57.54 45.94 -18.86
N LEU A 73 58.03 45.00 -19.65
CA LEU A 73 58.28 43.62 -19.22
C LEU A 73 59.78 43.35 -19.17
N VAL A 74 60.29 42.99 -17.99
CA VAL A 74 61.67 42.57 -17.79
C VAL A 74 61.71 41.10 -17.42
N VAL A 75 62.45 40.30 -18.18
CA VAL A 75 62.67 38.87 -17.92
C VAL A 75 64.15 38.63 -17.66
N SER A 76 64.49 38.04 -16.51
CA SER A 76 65.89 37.78 -16.14
C SER A 76 66.06 36.37 -15.59
N HIS A 77 67.26 35.79 -15.76
CA HIS A 77 67.56 34.45 -15.25
C HIS A 77 68.96 34.30 -14.68
N THR A 78 69.15 33.27 -13.84
CA THR A 78 70.42 32.94 -13.19
C THR A 78 71.17 31.78 -13.87
N GLY A 79 70.81 31.40 -15.09
CA GLY A 79 71.53 30.36 -15.86
C GLY A 79 73.00 30.68 -16.16
N LYS A 80 73.68 29.84 -16.94
CA LYS A 80 75.08 30.11 -17.32
C LYS A 80 75.23 31.42 -18.12
N PRO A 81 76.37 32.13 -17.99
CA PRO A 81 76.71 33.27 -18.86
C PRO A 81 76.73 32.89 -20.35
N PHE A 82 76.47 33.86 -21.22
CA PHE A 82 76.53 33.68 -22.67
C PHE A 82 77.93 33.28 -23.12
N THR A 83 78.00 32.36 -24.07
CA THR A 83 79.18 32.17 -24.91
C THR A 83 79.20 33.18 -26.06
N ALA A 84 80.38 33.47 -26.63
CA ALA A 84 80.49 34.32 -27.81
C ALA A 84 79.65 33.80 -29.00
N ARG A 85 79.47 32.48 -29.10
CA ARG A 85 78.65 31.85 -30.15
C ARG A 85 77.16 32.14 -29.96
N GLU A 86 76.66 32.03 -28.73
CA GLU A 86 75.26 32.32 -28.40
C GLU A 86 74.93 33.80 -28.58
N LEU A 87 75.82 34.70 -28.17
CA LEU A 87 75.67 36.14 -28.37
C LEU A 87 75.63 36.50 -29.87
N ALA A 88 76.49 35.89 -30.69
CA ALA A 88 76.48 36.09 -32.13
C ALA A 88 75.18 35.57 -32.80
N ALA A 89 74.62 34.45 -32.33
CA ALA A 89 73.34 33.93 -32.81
C ALA A 89 72.17 34.84 -32.42
N LEU A 90 72.15 35.37 -31.20
CA LEU A 90 71.17 36.35 -30.75
C LEU A 90 71.18 37.63 -31.64
N LEU A 91 72.37 38.12 -31.99
CA LEU A 91 72.54 39.32 -32.83
C LEU A 91 72.17 39.11 -34.30
N SER A 92 72.43 37.92 -34.85
CA SER A 92 72.14 37.59 -36.24
C SER A 92 70.71 37.07 -36.47
N GLY A 93 69.96 36.78 -35.40
CA GLY A 93 68.69 36.04 -35.49
C GLY A 93 68.85 34.61 -36.02
N GLY A 94 70.09 34.09 -35.98
CA GLY A 94 70.51 32.78 -36.45
C GLY A 94 70.47 31.70 -35.35
N SER A 95 71.03 30.52 -35.64
CA SER A 95 71.17 29.41 -34.67
C SER A 95 72.63 29.24 -34.25
N SER A 96 72.95 29.15 -32.95
CA SER A 96 74.31 28.87 -32.44
C SER A 96 74.65 27.39 -32.30
N LYS A 97 73.70 26.46 -32.46
CA LYS A 97 73.90 25.02 -32.20
C LYS A 97 74.04 24.22 -33.50
N ASP A 98 74.98 23.26 -33.51
CA ASP A 98 75.23 22.33 -34.61
C ASP A 98 74.01 21.40 -34.82
N PHE A 99 73.79 20.94 -36.06
CA PHE A 99 72.57 20.20 -36.44
C PHE A 99 72.39 18.82 -35.74
N ASP A 100 73.40 18.32 -35.02
CA ASP A 100 73.49 16.93 -34.50
C ASP A 100 73.45 16.81 -32.95
N ASP A 101 73.06 17.85 -32.20
CA ASP A 101 73.10 17.82 -30.73
C ASP A 101 71.78 17.32 -30.10
N GLU A 102 71.68 16.01 -29.81
CA GLU A 102 70.46 15.30 -29.36
C GLU A 102 69.87 15.80 -28.02
N GLU A 103 70.65 16.47 -27.15
CA GLU A 103 70.19 16.90 -25.83
C GLU A 103 69.43 18.24 -25.81
N THR A 104 69.48 19.03 -26.89
CA THR A 104 68.94 20.39 -26.90
C THR A 104 67.79 20.58 -27.90
N THR A 105 66.58 20.71 -27.39
CA THR A 105 65.33 20.80 -28.17
C THR A 105 65.09 22.20 -28.79
N GLY A 106 66.12 23.03 -28.99
CA GLY A 106 65.97 24.46 -29.32
C GLY A 106 67.06 25.04 -30.22
N ARG A 107 66.63 25.66 -31.34
CA ARG A 107 67.46 26.48 -32.24
C ARG A 107 67.70 27.86 -31.62
N PHE A 108 68.69 27.96 -30.72
CA PHE A 108 69.00 29.17 -29.96
C PHE A 108 69.21 30.39 -30.88
N GLY A 109 68.40 31.44 -30.72
CA GLY A 109 68.39 32.68 -31.52
C GLY A 109 67.20 32.82 -32.47
N THR A 110 66.58 31.72 -32.92
CA THR A 110 65.34 31.77 -33.71
C THR A 110 64.08 31.79 -32.84
N GLY A 111 64.09 31.07 -31.72
CA GLY A 111 63.04 31.11 -30.70
C GLY A 111 62.94 32.47 -29.99
N PHE A 112 64.07 33.15 -29.81
CA PHE A 112 64.10 34.51 -29.25
C PHE A 112 63.32 35.53 -30.11
N LEU A 113 63.25 35.34 -31.43
CA LEU A 113 62.50 36.23 -32.32
C LEU A 113 60.98 36.17 -32.03
N VAL A 114 60.46 35.07 -31.49
CA VAL A 114 59.05 34.95 -31.04
C VAL A 114 58.72 35.98 -29.96
N THR A 115 59.70 36.35 -29.12
CA THR A 115 59.49 37.35 -28.06
C THR A 115 59.22 38.76 -28.60
N HIS A 116 59.48 39.01 -29.89
CA HIS A 116 59.12 40.28 -30.51
C HIS A 116 57.61 40.44 -30.75
N ALA A 117 56.81 39.41 -30.43
CA ALA A 117 55.37 39.56 -30.22
C ALA A 117 55.05 40.57 -29.10
N LEU A 118 55.94 40.72 -28.11
CA LEU A 118 55.82 41.70 -27.02
C LEU A 118 56.19 43.11 -27.49
N SER A 119 57.37 43.26 -28.09
CA SER A 119 57.87 44.55 -28.59
C SER A 119 58.88 44.32 -29.71
N THR A 120 58.90 45.20 -30.71
CA THR A 120 59.92 45.15 -31.77
C THR A 120 61.30 45.58 -31.29
N CYS A 121 61.40 46.09 -30.07
CA CYS A 121 62.64 46.55 -29.48
C CYS A 121 62.89 45.89 -28.12
N VAL A 122 64.09 45.34 -27.93
CA VAL A 122 64.48 44.66 -26.69
C VAL A 122 65.86 45.14 -26.27
N ASP A 123 66.00 45.59 -25.02
CA ASP A 123 67.31 45.81 -24.41
C ASP A 123 67.78 44.51 -23.75
N VAL A 124 69.03 44.14 -23.99
CA VAL A 124 69.64 42.90 -23.49
C VAL A 124 70.86 43.25 -22.65
N ASP A 125 70.77 42.97 -21.36
CA ASP A 125 71.90 42.95 -20.46
C ASP A 125 72.36 41.51 -20.27
N GLY A 126 73.66 41.26 -20.42
CA GLY A 126 74.18 39.91 -20.31
C GLY A 126 75.62 39.83 -19.82
N VAL A 127 75.94 38.68 -19.26
CA VAL A 127 77.32 38.31 -18.90
C VAL A 127 77.86 37.41 -19.99
N LEU A 128 78.97 37.80 -20.60
CA LEU A 128 79.72 37.03 -21.59
C LEU A 128 80.87 36.29 -20.91
N PHE A 129 81.00 35.00 -21.18
CA PHE A 129 82.14 34.19 -20.77
C PHE A 129 83.22 34.21 -21.86
N THR A 130 84.42 34.67 -21.49
CA THR A 130 85.60 34.73 -22.36
C THR A 130 86.76 33.95 -21.73
N GLN A 131 87.84 33.74 -22.48
CA GLN A 131 89.05 33.11 -21.96
C GLN A 131 89.72 33.94 -20.84
N GLU A 132 89.46 35.26 -20.81
CA GLU A 132 90.07 36.21 -19.86
C GLU A 132 89.19 36.45 -18.63
N GLY A 133 87.96 35.90 -18.60
CA GLY A 133 87.05 36.01 -17.47
C GLY A 133 85.60 36.23 -17.92
N HIS A 134 84.89 37.06 -17.18
CA HIS A 134 83.52 37.42 -17.49
C HIS A 134 83.42 38.91 -17.79
N GLU A 135 82.59 39.27 -18.75
CA GLU A 135 82.35 40.65 -19.14
C GLU A 135 80.86 40.95 -19.15
N PHE A 136 80.48 42.15 -18.73
CA PHE A 136 79.12 42.65 -18.85
C PHE A 136 78.96 43.42 -20.16
N PHE A 137 77.92 43.09 -20.91
CA PHE A 137 77.51 43.85 -22.10
C PHE A 137 76.07 44.33 -21.96
N HIS A 138 75.80 45.43 -22.66
CA HIS A 138 74.46 45.96 -22.88
C HIS A 138 74.30 46.20 -24.39
N ILE A 139 73.24 45.66 -24.99
CA ILE A 139 72.91 45.86 -26.40
C ILE A 139 71.42 46.12 -26.57
N LYS A 140 71.08 46.93 -27.58
CA LYS A 140 69.70 47.22 -27.95
C LYS A 140 69.35 46.58 -29.28
N LEU A 141 68.42 45.63 -29.24
CA LEU A 141 67.91 44.90 -30.41
C LEU A 141 66.65 45.59 -30.93
N ALA A 142 66.81 46.55 -31.84
CA ALA A 142 65.69 47.23 -32.52
C ALA A 142 65.39 46.52 -33.85
N ARG A 143 64.39 45.64 -33.85
CA ARG A 143 64.06 44.75 -34.98
C ARG A 143 62.80 45.15 -35.75
N GLY A 144 62.24 46.32 -35.44
CA GLY A 144 61.17 46.95 -36.22
C GLY A 144 61.70 47.67 -37.46
N GLY A 145 60.79 48.09 -38.35
CA GLY A 145 61.11 48.87 -39.53
C GLY A 145 61.49 48.07 -40.78
N ASP A 146 62.25 48.69 -41.69
CA ASP A 146 62.66 48.09 -42.95
C ASP A 146 64.00 47.34 -42.86
N GLU A 147 64.41 46.66 -43.94
CA GLU A 147 65.67 45.91 -43.99
C GLU A 147 66.88 46.79 -43.63
N LYS A 148 66.88 48.05 -44.08
CA LYS A 148 67.98 48.98 -43.87
C LYS A 148 68.13 49.33 -42.38
N SER A 149 67.02 49.61 -41.70
CA SER A 149 66.99 49.94 -40.27
C SER A 149 67.51 48.77 -39.41
N ILE A 150 67.15 47.53 -39.77
CA ILE A 150 67.62 46.34 -39.07
C ILE A 150 69.13 46.11 -39.29
N VAL A 151 69.64 46.34 -40.51
CA VAL A 151 71.09 46.27 -40.81
C VAL A 151 71.85 47.29 -39.95
N GLU A 152 71.39 48.54 -39.89
CA GLU A 152 71.99 49.59 -39.07
C GLU A 152 71.99 49.20 -37.57
N ASN A 153 70.90 48.59 -37.07
CA ASN A 153 70.85 48.11 -35.69
C ASN A 153 71.82 46.92 -35.41
N ILE A 154 72.01 46.00 -36.37
CA ILE A 154 73.01 44.92 -36.24
C ILE A 154 74.42 45.52 -36.11
N GLU A 155 74.77 46.48 -36.96
CA GLU A 155 76.07 47.15 -36.93
C GLU A 155 76.27 47.91 -35.60
N GLN A 156 75.28 48.70 -35.18
CA GLN A 156 75.32 49.43 -33.90
C GLN A 156 75.45 48.52 -32.68
N SER A 157 74.76 47.38 -32.69
CA SER A 157 74.84 46.40 -31.60
C SER A 157 76.23 45.76 -31.53
N ASN A 158 76.84 45.46 -32.68
CA ASN A 158 78.23 44.95 -32.73
C ASN A 158 79.24 46.00 -32.24
N GLU A 159 79.06 47.27 -32.58
CA GLU A 159 79.90 48.35 -32.05
C GLU A 159 79.74 48.52 -30.52
N SER A 160 78.52 48.35 -30.01
CA SER A 160 78.23 48.47 -28.57
C SER A 160 78.94 47.39 -27.74
N LEU A 161 79.17 46.20 -28.32
CA LEU A 161 79.94 45.14 -27.67
C LEU A 161 81.41 45.51 -27.40
N ALA A 162 81.99 46.43 -28.17
CA ALA A 162 83.35 46.92 -27.89
C ALA A 162 83.45 47.67 -26.54
N ASN A 163 82.32 48.08 -25.96
CA ASN A 163 82.24 48.75 -24.66
C ASN A 163 81.94 47.79 -23.50
N ALA A 164 81.97 46.47 -23.72
CA ALA A 164 81.79 45.47 -22.67
C ALA A 164 82.85 45.65 -21.55
N LYS A 165 82.43 45.48 -20.29
CA LYS A 165 83.26 45.77 -19.12
C LYS A 165 83.62 44.49 -18.37
N PRO A 166 84.88 44.30 -17.93
CA PRO A 166 85.25 43.18 -17.08
C PRO A 166 84.40 43.13 -15.80
N LEU A 167 83.95 41.94 -15.44
CA LEU A 167 83.09 41.68 -14.30
C LEU A 167 83.73 40.63 -13.37
N SER A 168 83.76 40.91 -12.07
CA SER A 168 84.33 39.98 -11.08
C SER A 168 83.43 38.75 -10.87
N LYS A 169 84.03 37.59 -10.57
CA LYS A 169 83.27 36.36 -10.29
C LYS A 169 82.25 36.51 -9.14
N SER A 170 82.57 37.31 -8.12
CA SER A 170 81.64 37.61 -7.01
C SER A 170 80.40 38.39 -7.44
N CYS A 171 80.49 39.18 -8.53
CA CYS A 171 79.33 39.90 -9.08
C CYS A 171 78.36 38.98 -9.82
N ILE A 172 78.80 37.79 -10.26
CA ILE A 172 77.95 36.83 -10.97
C ILE A 172 77.12 36.03 -9.99
N ALA A 173 77.73 35.58 -8.88
CA ALA A 173 77.11 34.66 -7.92
C ALA A 173 75.77 35.13 -7.31
N ARG A 174 75.44 36.43 -7.38
CA ARG A 174 74.22 37.01 -6.75
C ARG A 174 73.31 37.78 -7.70
N ASN A 175 73.68 37.93 -8.97
CA ASN A 175 72.92 38.74 -9.94
C ASN A 175 72.45 37.87 -11.11
N PRO A 176 71.42 38.29 -11.85
CA PRO A 176 71.06 37.65 -13.13
C PRO A 176 72.23 37.67 -14.12
N THR A 177 72.34 36.62 -14.94
CA THR A 177 73.37 36.48 -15.98
C THR A 177 72.87 36.98 -17.34
N ALA A 178 71.56 37.05 -17.50
CA ALA A 178 70.89 37.69 -18.62
C ALA A 178 69.61 38.38 -18.14
N SER A 179 69.30 39.52 -18.74
CA SER A 179 68.07 40.27 -18.56
C SER A 179 67.61 40.82 -19.91
N PHE A 180 66.33 40.67 -20.21
CA PHE A 180 65.68 41.10 -21.44
C PHE A 180 64.56 42.08 -21.07
N ALA A 181 64.71 43.35 -21.47
CA ALA A 181 63.74 44.41 -21.19
C ALA A 181 62.99 44.79 -22.47
N TYR A 182 61.68 44.54 -22.46
CA TYR A 182 60.73 44.89 -23.51
C TYR A 182 59.97 46.15 -23.05
N TYR A 183 60.35 47.29 -23.61
CA TYR A 183 59.68 48.57 -23.31
C TYR A 183 58.45 48.76 -24.18
N ASP A 184 57.42 49.38 -23.59
CA ASP A 184 56.11 49.58 -24.24
C ASP A 184 55.60 48.28 -24.88
N ALA A 185 55.69 47.20 -24.11
CA ALA A 185 55.27 45.88 -24.56
C ALA A 185 53.75 45.85 -24.78
N ASP A 186 53.29 45.09 -25.76
CA ASP A 186 51.86 44.86 -25.97
C ASP A 186 51.25 44.24 -24.71
N CYS A 187 50.43 45.03 -24.02
CA CYS A 187 49.87 44.69 -22.72
C CYS A 187 49.04 43.42 -22.74
N GLU A 188 48.29 43.17 -23.81
CA GLU A 188 47.42 41.99 -23.89
C GLU A 188 48.27 40.74 -24.16
N VAL A 189 49.27 40.85 -25.04
CA VAL A 189 50.23 39.76 -25.30
C VAL A 189 51.02 39.40 -24.04
N ALA A 190 51.48 40.39 -23.28
CA ALA A 190 52.20 40.15 -22.02
C ALA A 190 51.32 39.46 -20.98
N LYS A 191 50.07 39.93 -20.80
CA LYS A 191 49.10 39.31 -19.88
C LYS A 191 48.78 37.87 -20.27
N TRP A 192 48.43 37.61 -21.54
CA TRP A 192 48.10 36.26 -22.01
C TRP A 192 49.26 35.27 -21.84
N GLY A 193 50.48 35.71 -22.13
CA GLY A 193 51.68 34.90 -21.92
C GLY A 193 51.92 34.56 -20.46
N LEU A 194 51.84 35.56 -19.57
CA LEU A 194 52.02 35.35 -18.13
C LEU A 194 50.90 34.50 -17.50
N ASP A 195 49.64 34.71 -17.92
CA ASP A 195 48.50 33.90 -17.47
C ASP A 195 48.66 32.44 -17.90
N ARG A 196 49.12 32.21 -19.14
CA ARG A 196 49.42 30.87 -19.62
C ARG A 196 50.59 30.25 -18.85
N LEU A 197 51.62 31.03 -18.58
CA LEU A 197 52.80 30.58 -17.84
C LEU A 197 52.42 30.10 -16.44
N GLU A 198 51.63 30.88 -15.69
CA GLU A 198 51.18 30.51 -14.34
C GLU A 198 50.41 29.19 -14.30
N GLN A 199 49.59 28.91 -15.31
CA GLN A 199 48.86 27.65 -15.43
C GLN A 199 49.80 26.46 -15.71
N VAL A 200 50.80 26.66 -16.57
CA VAL A 200 51.71 25.60 -17.05
C VAL A 200 52.85 25.31 -16.08
N LEU A 201 53.30 26.32 -15.32
CA LEU A 201 54.47 26.24 -14.43
C LEU A 201 54.49 25.02 -13.51
N PRO A 202 53.38 24.64 -12.82
CA PRO A 202 53.37 23.45 -11.98
C PRO A 202 53.79 22.18 -12.74
N TYR A 203 53.33 22.01 -13.98
CA TYR A 203 53.69 20.87 -14.84
C TYR A 203 55.17 20.91 -15.25
N LEU A 204 55.77 22.09 -15.41
CA LEU A 204 57.17 22.21 -15.82
C LEU A 204 58.16 21.69 -14.77
N TYR A 205 57.78 21.63 -13.49
CA TYR A 205 58.69 21.12 -12.45
C TYR A 205 58.92 19.60 -12.50
N VAL A 206 58.13 18.85 -13.27
CA VAL A 206 58.39 17.43 -13.54
C VAL A 206 59.06 17.19 -14.89
N THR A 207 58.96 18.13 -15.83
CA THR A 207 59.54 18.02 -17.19
C THR A 207 60.85 18.80 -17.39
N CYS A 208 61.10 19.82 -16.57
CA CYS A 208 62.28 20.69 -16.60
C CYS A 208 63.02 20.61 -15.26
N GLU A 209 63.78 19.53 -15.04
CA GLU A 209 64.43 19.24 -13.75
C GLU A 209 65.43 20.31 -13.27
N LYS A 210 65.97 21.14 -14.18
CA LYS A 210 66.89 22.23 -13.85
C LYS A 210 66.17 23.54 -13.49
N LEU A 211 64.84 23.60 -13.58
CA LEU A 211 64.07 24.81 -13.28
C LEU A 211 63.98 25.02 -11.77
N GLY A 212 64.43 26.20 -11.31
CA GLY A 212 64.39 26.63 -9.93
C GLY A 212 63.19 27.53 -9.65
N GLN A 213 63.35 28.50 -8.75
CA GLN A 213 62.27 29.43 -8.45
C GLN A 213 61.89 30.28 -9.67
N VAL A 214 60.60 30.37 -9.96
CA VAL A 214 60.05 31.32 -10.93
C VAL A 214 59.27 32.40 -10.19
N ARG A 215 59.69 33.66 -10.33
CA ARG A 215 59.03 34.84 -9.78
C ARG A 215 58.27 35.55 -10.89
N ILE A 216 57.01 35.87 -10.66
CA ILE A 216 56.18 36.66 -11.57
C ILE A 216 55.63 37.86 -10.78
N GLU A 217 56.10 39.05 -11.13
CA GLU A 217 55.70 40.32 -10.53
C GLU A 217 54.83 41.10 -11.51
N ARG A 218 53.64 41.47 -11.06
CA ARG A 218 52.62 42.22 -11.81
C ARG A 218 52.23 43.48 -11.01
N PRO A 219 51.51 44.46 -11.61
CA PRO A 219 51.10 45.67 -10.90
C PRO A 219 50.24 45.39 -9.64
N HIS A 220 49.59 44.24 -9.57
CA HIS A 220 48.65 43.86 -8.52
C HIS A 220 49.19 42.82 -7.52
N GLY A 221 50.46 42.41 -7.62
CA GLY A 221 51.05 41.44 -6.69
C GLY A 221 52.23 40.67 -7.27
N THR A 222 52.92 39.91 -6.42
CA THR A 222 54.02 39.02 -6.83
C THR A 222 53.71 37.57 -6.46
N THR A 223 53.85 36.68 -7.44
CA THR A 223 53.70 35.24 -7.27
C THR A 223 55.06 34.55 -7.39
N PHE A 224 55.36 33.64 -6.48
CA PHE A 224 56.54 32.80 -6.52
C PHE A 224 56.13 31.34 -6.65
N PHE A 225 56.77 30.63 -7.57
CA PHE A 225 56.69 29.18 -7.71
C PHE A 225 58.05 28.61 -7.34
N LYS A 226 58.10 27.66 -6.41
CA LYS A 226 59.35 27.07 -5.95
C LYS A 226 59.23 25.54 -5.85
N PRO A 227 60.10 24.78 -6.53
CA PRO A 227 60.14 23.32 -6.36
C PRO A 227 60.75 22.96 -5.01
N ALA A 228 60.26 21.90 -4.41
CA ALA A 228 60.76 21.33 -3.17
C ALA A 228 61.17 19.86 -3.38
N ASN A 229 60.69 18.94 -2.55
CA ASN A 229 61.12 17.56 -2.61
C ASN A 229 60.55 16.84 -3.83
N THR A 230 61.37 15.99 -4.44
CA THR A 230 60.94 15.03 -5.46
C THR A 230 60.99 13.63 -4.88
N THR A 231 59.87 12.91 -4.93
CA THR A 231 59.76 11.51 -4.51
C THR A 231 59.45 10.60 -5.70
N LYS A 232 59.86 9.34 -5.62
CA LYS A 232 59.57 8.30 -6.63
C LYS A 232 58.88 7.12 -5.96
N LYS A 233 57.80 6.64 -6.56
CA LYS A 233 57.02 5.47 -6.13
C LYS A 233 56.80 4.53 -7.33
N ILE A 234 56.47 3.27 -7.06
CA ILE A 234 56.07 2.29 -8.08
C ILE A 234 54.65 1.84 -7.77
N ILE A 235 53.76 1.90 -8.76
CA ILE A 235 52.34 1.49 -8.67
C ILE A 235 52.03 0.65 -9.89
N ASP A 236 51.58 -0.59 -9.68
CA ASP A 236 51.28 -1.57 -10.76
C ASP A 236 52.38 -1.67 -11.84
N GLY A 237 53.65 -1.58 -11.44
CA GLY A 237 54.80 -1.64 -12.35
C GLY A 237 55.14 -0.31 -13.05
N PHE A 238 54.33 0.73 -12.89
CA PHE A 238 54.59 2.08 -13.40
C PHE A 238 55.35 2.93 -12.37
N VAL A 239 56.21 3.82 -12.88
CA VAL A 239 57.00 4.75 -12.07
C VAL A 239 56.23 6.05 -11.93
N LEU A 240 55.90 6.39 -10.69
CA LEU A 240 55.29 7.63 -10.28
C LEU A 240 56.35 8.58 -9.70
N LYS A 241 56.58 9.73 -10.34
CA LYS A 241 57.43 10.80 -9.83
C LYS A 241 56.55 11.97 -9.35
N LEU A 242 56.73 12.38 -8.10
CA LEU A 242 55.98 13.46 -7.47
C LEU A 242 56.94 14.58 -7.09
N THR A 243 56.72 15.79 -7.60
CA THR A 243 57.48 16.99 -7.25
C THR A 243 56.57 17.97 -6.52
N GLU A 244 56.92 18.28 -5.28
CA GLU A 244 56.22 19.32 -4.49
C GLU A 244 56.57 20.71 -5.02
N VAL A 245 55.57 21.57 -5.14
CA VAL A 245 55.71 22.95 -5.63
C VAL A 245 54.99 23.89 -4.68
N THR A 246 55.73 24.78 -4.04
CA THR A 246 55.15 25.85 -3.22
C THR A 246 54.83 27.04 -4.10
N VAL A 247 53.58 27.51 -4.04
CA VAL A 247 53.11 28.72 -4.72
C VAL A 247 52.74 29.76 -3.68
N SER A 248 53.50 30.85 -3.59
CA SER A 248 53.20 31.94 -2.66
C SER A 248 52.85 33.21 -3.42
N GLN A 249 51.70 33.81 -3.08
CA GLN A 249 51.23 35.07 -3.63
C GLN A 249 50.80 35.98 -2.46
N ASP A 250 51.48 37.10 -2.31
CA ASP A 250 51.31 38.02 -1.18
C ASP A 250 51.39 37.28 0.19
N GLU A 251 50.33 37.29 1.01
CA GLU A 251 50.27 36.55 2.30
C GLU A 251 49.74 35.12 2.17
N THR A 252 49.34 34.70 0.96
CA THR A 252 48.76 33.37 0.73
C THR A 252 49.80 32.39 0.22
N THR A 253 49.79 31.17 0.75
CA THR A 253 50.67 30.08 0.29
C THR A 253 49.83 28.84 -0.01
N ARG A 254 50.04 28.27 -1.20
CA ARG A 254 49.44 27.00 -1.66
C ARG A 254 50.54 25.98 -1.89
N GLN A 255 50.25 24.72 -1.57
CA GLN A 255 51.13 23.60 -1.86
C GLN A 255 50.51 22.79 -3.00
N LEU A 256 51.27 22.60 -4.07
CA LEU A 256 50.90 21.78 -5.21
C LEU A 256 51.83 20.57 -5.29
N THR A 257 51.37 19.52 -5.96
CA THR A 257 52.20 18.37 -6.32
C THR A 257 52.06 18.10 -7.81
N ALA A 258 53.17 18.23 -8.54
CA ALA A 258 53.25 17.84 -9.94
C ALA A 258 53.58 16.35 -10.03
N LEU A 259 52.76 15.60 -10.76
CA LEU A 259 52.82 14.16 -10.88
C LEU A 259 53.19 13.79 -12.32
N ARG A 260 54.19 12.93 -12.49
CA ARG A 260 54.54 12.27 -13.75
C ARG A 260 54.45 10.76 -13.57
N ILE A 261 53.63 10.07 -14.37
CA ILE A 261 53.48 8.61 -14.34
C ILE A 261 53.76 7.98 -15.70
N GLY A 262 54.61 6.96 -15.74
CA GLY A 262 55.02 6.27 -16.98
C GLY A 262 55.59 4.88 -16.69
N SER A 263 55.88 4.09 -17.72
CA SER A 263 56.60 2.82 -17.57
C SER A 263 58.05 3.01 -17.07
N GLN A 264 58.72 1.92 -16.69
CA GLN A 264 60.14 2.00 -16.31
C GLN A 264 60.99 2.45 -17.51
N ASN A 265 61.81 3.49 -17.33
CA ASN A 265 62.58 4.16 -18.39
C ASN A 265 61.71 4.78 -19.51
N ALA A 266 60.46 5.15 -19.22
CA ALA A 266 59.54 5.64 -20.26
C ALA A 266 59.99 6.96 -20.88
N GLN A 267 60.06 6.94 -22.22
CA GLN A 267 60.23 8.11 -23.08
C GLN A 267 58.94 8.94 -23.24
N SER A 268 57.83 8.45 -22.68
CA SER A 268 56.54 9.14 -22.61
C SER A 268 55.82 8.87 -21.28
N ALA A 269 54.95 9.78 -20.85
CA ALA A 269 54.26 9.73 -19.56
C ALA A 269 52.96 10.56 -19.58
N LEU A 270 52.16 10.39 -18.53
CA LEU A 270 51.04 11.28 -18.21
C LEU A 270 51.42 12.22 -17.08
N LEU A 271 50.99 13.48 -17.19
CA LEU A 271 51.15 14.49 -16.14
C LEU A 271 49.81 14.93 -15.57
N VAL A 272 49.79 15.08 -14.24
CA VAL A 272 48.67 15.62 -13.46
C VAL A 272 49.24 16.58 -12.42
N VAL A 273 48.49 17.62 -12.05
CA VAL A 273 48.84 18.50 -10.93
C VAL A 273 47.77 18.36 -9.87
N LEU A 274 48.21 18.26 -8.63
CA LEU A 274 47.37 18.15 -7.45
C LEU A 274 47.52 19.40 -6.61
N GLU A 275 46.43 19.90 -6.04
CA GLU A 275 46.46 20.85 -4.93
C GLU A 275 46.44 20.07 -3.62
N ASN A 276 47.41 20.33 -2.74
CA ASN A 276 47.55 19.62 -1.48
C ASN A 276 46.57 20.18 -0.46
N GLY A 277 45.62 19.34 -0.02
CA GLY A 277 44.73 19.61 1.10
C GLY A 277 45.23 19.01 2.42
N ASP A 278 44.46 19.18 3.48
CA ASP A 278 44.73 18.57 4.78
C ASP A 278 44.59 17.03 4.72
N SER A 279 45.50 16.30 5.36
CA SER A 279 45.40 14.84 5.58
C SER A 279 45.28 13.98 4.30
N ASN A 280 46.17 14.15 3.32
CA ASN A 280 46.19 13.40 2.04
C ASN A 280 44.97 13.59 1.12
N ARG A 281 44.04 14.51 1.44
CA ARG A 281 42.91 14.87 0.56
C ARG A 281 43.37 15.85 -0.51
N HIS A 282 44.20 15.36 -1.43
CA HIS A 282 44.61 16.13 -2.59
C HIS A 282 43.41 16.37 -3.52
N ARG A 283 43.38 17.53 -4.18
CA ARG A 283 42.42 17.82 -5.24
C ARG A 283 43.12 17.77 -6.59
N VAL A 284 42.51 17.10 -7.56
CA VAL A 284 43.01 17.10 -8.94
C VAL A 284 42.76 18.49 -9.56
N LEU A 285 43.83 19.17 -9.98
CA LEU A 285 43.72 20.39 -10.76
C LEU A 285 43.59 20.03 -12.24
N LEU A 286 42.36 20.08 -12.74
CA LEU A 286 42.07 19.74 -14.13
C LEU A 286 42.58 20.85 -15.08
N PRO A 287 43.25 20.48 -16.18
CA PRO A 287 43.62 21.44 -17.22
C PRO A 287 42.40 22.16 -17.81
N ALA A 288 42.44 23.49 -17.89
CA ALA A 288 41.42 24.29 -18.57
C ALA A 288 41.25 23.89 -20.05
N ASP A 289 40.13 24.23 -20.68
CA ASP A 289 39.84 23.81 -22.07
C ASP A 289 40.77 24.46 -23.11
N ASN A 290 41.36 25.61 -22.78
CA ASN A 290 42.37 26.24 -23.62
C ASN A 290 43.80 25.75 -23.31
N PHE A 291 43.99 24.82 -22.37
CA PHE A 291 45.32 24.39 -21.91
C PHE A 291 45.95 23.35 -22.85
N PRO A 292 47.25 23.46 -23.19
CA PRO A 292 47.93 22.52 -24.09
C PRO A 292 47.97 21.10 -23.48
N ARG A 293 47.61 20.08 -24.26
CA ARG A 293 47.52 18.68 -23.78
C ARG A 293 48.76 17.85 -24.10
N ILE A 294 49.68 18.34 -24.92
CA ILE A 294 50.94 17.66 -25.26
C ILE A 294 52.15 18.51 -24.91
N PHE A 295 53.13 17.91 -24.24
CA PHE A 295 54.39 18.52 -23.81
C PHE A 295 55.57 17.76 -24.40
N VAL A 296 56.50 18.50 -25.03
CA VAL A 296 57.84 18.02 -25.41
C VAL A 296 58.84 18.83 -24.58
N LYS A 297 59.01 18.41 -23.32
CA LYS A 297 59.53 19.18 -22.17
C LYS A 297 58.69 20.43 -21.83
N LEU A 298 58.40 21.27 -22.83
CA LEU A 298 57.57 22.47 -22.79
C LEU A 298 56.28 22.25 -23.60
N PRO A 299 55.21 23.02 -23.34
CA PRO A 299 53.92 22.83 -24.00
C PRO A 299 53.96 23.00 -25.53
N ILE A 300 53.13 22.22 -26.22
CA ILE A 300 52.80 22.38 -27.65
C ILE A 300 51.46 23.13 -27.77
N THR A 301 51.48 24.33 -28.37
CA THR A 301 50.47 25.36 -28.12
C THR A 301 49.06 25.07 -28.64
N GLU A 302 48.90 24.35 -29.77
CA GLU A 302 47.60 24.12 -30.42
C GLU A 302 47.08 22.69 -30.21
N THR A 303 47.29 22.15 -29.00
CA THR A 303 46.89 20.78 -28.62
C THR A 303 45.75 20.75 -27.60
N ASN A 304 45.12 21.88 -27.32
CA ASN A 304 44.09 22.02 -26.30
C ASN A 304 42.75 21.37 -26.66
N PHE A 305 42.52 21.06 -27.95
CA PHE A 305 41.31 20.39 -28.43
C PHE A 305 41.23 18.91 -28.03
N LEU A 306 42.34 18.32 -27.56
CA LEU A 306 42.36 16.92 -27.12
C LEU A 306 41.46 16.78 -25.86
N PRO A 307 40.51 15.83 -25.87
CA PRO A 307 39.36 15.87 -24.96
C PRO A 307 39.63 15.31 -23.56
N PHE A 308 40.78 14.69 -23.33
CA PHE A 308 41.14 14.14 -22.02
C PHE A 308 41.69 15.22 -21.07
N LYS A 309 41.54 15.00 -19.76
CA LYS A 309 41.92 15.96 -18.70
C LYS A 309 43.30 15.66 -18.08
N VAL A 310 44.18 15.02 -18.84
CA VAL A 310 45.59 14.77 -18.50
C VAL A 310 46.50 15.40 -19.55
N VAL A 311 47.79 15.58 -19.23
CA VAL A 311 48.78 16.06 -20.19
C VAL A 311 49.68 14.90 -20.61
N LEU A 312 49.83 14.70 -21.92
CA LEU A 312 50.77 13.75 -22.50
C LEU A 312 52.15 14.40 -22.57
N GLU A 313 53.15 13.74 -22.02
CA GLU A 313 54.55 14.14 -22.12
C GLU A 313 55.34 13.08 -22.87
N GLY A 314 56.27 13.49 -23.72
CA GLY A 314 57.15 12.56 -24.38
C GLY A 314 58.13 13.21 -25.34
N SER A 315 59.06 12.39 -25.84
CA SER A 315 60.04 12.78 -26.85
C SER A 315 59.43 12.76 -28.27
N PHE A 316 58.33 13.48 -28.44
CA PHE A 316 57.62 13.61 -29.72
C PHE A 316 58.37 14.50 -30.70
N ASP A 317 58.02 14.42 -31.99
CA ASP A 317 58.56 15.26 -33.06
C ASP A 317 57.70 16.51 -33.29
N PRO A 318 58.00 17.69 -32.69
CA PRO A 318 57.20 18.90 -32.84
C PRO A 318 57.37 19.54 -34.24
N THR A 319 56.35 20.26 -34.69
CA THR A 319 56.46 21.15 -35.86
C THR A 319 57.47 22.27 -35.62
N GLN A 320 57.95 22.90 -36.69
CA GLN A 320 58.88 24.04 -36.58
C GLN A 320 58.32 25.19 -35.72
N GLU A 321 57.01 25.43 -35.80
CA GLU A 321 56.32 26.46 -35.01
C GLU A 321 55.86 25.96 -33.63
N ARG A 322 56.21 24.72 -33.24
CA ARG A 322 55.86 24.09 -31.94
C ARG A 322 54.38 24.21 -31.58
N ASN A 323 53.52 24.24 -32.58
CA ASN A 323 52.08 24.30 -32.40
C ASN A 323 51.41 22.93 -32.48
N SER A 324 52.06 21.94 -33.11
CA SER A 324 51.61 20.55 -33.19
C SER A 324 52.78 19.55 -33.20
N ILE A 325 52.48 18.26 -33.36
CA ILE A 325 53.45 17.15 -33.52
C ILE A 325 53.23 16.41 -34.85
N ALA A 326 54.23 15.67 -35.33
CA ALA A 326 54.23 15.04 -36.65
C ALA A 326 53.26 13.86 -36.79
N MET A 327 52.91 13.18 -35.69
CA MET A 327 52.03 12.00 -35.67
C MET A 327 52.56 10.81 -36.52
N ASN A 328 53.88 10.69 -36.60
CA ASN A 328 54.53 9.53 -37.23
C ASN A 328 54.38 8.26 -36.36
N GLN A 329 54.88 7.11 -36.83
CA GLN A 329 54.73 5.84 -36.08
C GLN A 329 55.35 5.91 -34.68
N ASN A 330 56.50 6.57 -34.52
CA ASN A 330 57.15 6.74 -33.23
C ASN A 330 56.29 7.57 -32.26
N ASP A 331 55.73 8.70 -32.72
CA ASP A 331 54.81 9.51 -31.91
C ASP A 331 53.58 8.69 -31.48
N ARG A 332 52.98 7.93 -32.40
CA ARG A 332 51.82 7.06 -32.13
C ARG A 332 52.16 5.98 -31.08
N ASP A 333 53.33 5.36 -31.17
CA ASP A 333 53.78 4.35 -30.21
C ASP A 333 54.04 4.96 -28.82
N LEU A 334 54.64 6.16 -28.76
CA LEU A 334 54.86 6.90 -27.52
C LEU A 334 53.55 7.32 -26.86
N ILE A 335 52.58 7.84 -27.61
CA ILE A 335 51.25 8.18 -27.09
C ILE A 335 50.56 6.91 -26.57
N SER A 336 50.59 5.82 -27.34
CA SER A 336 49.98 4.56 -26.92
C SER A 336 50.57 4.06 -25.60
N THR A 337 51.89 4.09 -25.47
CA THR A 337 52.62 3.69 -24.25
C THR A 337 52.25 4.56 -23.04
N ALA A 338 52.13 5.88 -23.22
CA ALA A 338 51.73 6.78 -22.14
C ALA A 338 50.26 6.55 -21.74
N MET A 339 49.37 6.37 -22.72
CA MET A 339 47.94 6.16 -22.49
C MET A 339 47.62 4.80 -21.86
N GLU A 340 48.48 3.77 -22.01
CA GLU A 340 48.33 2.49 -21.30
C GLU A 340 48.38 2.63 -19.77
N VAL A 341 48.99 3.70 -19.27
CA VAL A 341 49.06 4.01 -17.83
C VAL A 341 47.78 4.66 -17.30
N PHE A 342 46.94 5.19 -18.19
CA PHE A 342 45.76 5.99 -17.85
C PHE A 342 44.78 5.26 -16.92
N PRO A 343 44.38 3.99 -17.16
CA PRO A 343 43.45 3.29 -16.26
C PRO A 343 43.99 3.16 -14.83
N THR A 344 45.28 2.88 -14.68
CA THR A 344 45.94 2.78 -13.36
C THR A 344 46.01 4.14 -12.67
N LEU A 345 46.27 5.22 -13.42
CA LEU A 345 46.26 6.58 -12.87
C LEU A 345 44.89 6.96 -12.31
N VAL A 346 43.81 6.71 -13.07
CA VAL A 346 42.43 7.00 -12.63
C VAL A 346 42.07 6.17 -11.40
N GLN A 347 42.34 4.86 -11.42
CA GLN A 347 42.10 3.97 -10.29
C GLN A 347 42.84 4.44 -9.03
N HIS A 348 44.14 4.73 -9.15
CA HIS A 348 44.94 5.21 -8.04
C HIS A 348 44.42 6.53 -7.46
N ALA A 349 43.98 7.46 -8.32
CA ALA A 349 43.43 8.73 -7.89
C ALA A 349 42.14 8.55 -7.04
N VAL A 350 41.27 7.62 -7.46
CA VAL A 350 40.03 7.30 -6.76
C VAL A 350 40.31 6.55 -5.45
N GLU A 351 41.16 5.52 -5.47
CA GLU A 351 41.51 4.73 -4.26
C GLU A 351 42.16 5.58 -3.16
N PHE A 352 42.94 6.60 -3.53
CA PHE A 352 43.53 7.54 -2.59
C PHE A 352 42.58 8.66 -2.15
N GLY A 353 41.34 8.67 -2.65
CA GLY A 353 40.31 9.64 -2.29
C GLY A 353 40.65 11.06 -2.74
N TRP A 354 41.29 11.22 -3.90
CA TRP A 354 41.54 12.57 -4.43
C TRP A 354 40.22 13.22 -4.84
N ARG A 355 40.03 14.47 -4.42
CA ARG A 355 38.85 15.25 -4.83
C ARG A 355 38.91 15.52 -6.33
N ASP A 356 37.76 15.40 -6.99
CA ASP A 356 37.61 15.54 -8.45
C ASP A 356 38.35 14.43 -9.26
N ALA A 357 38.74 13.30 -8.64
CA ALA A 357 39.43 12.19 -9.33
C ALA A 357 38.62 11.57 -10.47
N HIS A 358 37.31 11.43 -10.30
CA HIS A 358 36.39 10.87 -11.31
C HIS A 358 36.46 11.64 -12.64
N LYS A 359 36.71 12.96 -12.59
CA LYS A 359 36.85 13.80 -13.80
C LYS A 359 38.09 13.46 -14.63
N LEU A 360 39.05 12.71 -14.09
CA LEU A 360 40.14 12.16 -14.91
C LEU A 360 39.63 11.11 -15.91
N ALA A 361 38.49 10.47 -15.65
CA ALA A 361 37.91 9.43 -16.50
C ALA A 361 37.28 9.96 -17.81
N HIS A 362 37.19 11.30 -17.97
CA HIS A 362 36.75 11.93 -19.22
C HIS A 362 37.65 11.51 -20.39
N LEU A 363 37.04 10.77 -21.31
CA LEU A 363 37.61 10.33 -22.58
C LEU A 363 36.54 10.55 -23.64
N ALA A 364 36.89 11.25 -24.72
CA ALA A 364 36.06 11.41 -25.90
C ALA A 364 36.94 11.31 -27.16
N ILE A 365 36.35 11.16 -28.34
CA ILE A 365 37.11 11.15 -29.60
C ILE A 365 37.44 12.60 -29.98
N PRO A 366 38.72 12.94 -30.30
CA PRO A 366 39.08 14.26 -30.79
C PRO A 366 38.30 14.62 -32.07
N LYS A 367 37.85 15.88 -32.16
CA LYS A 367 37.15 16.39 -33.35
C LYS A 367 38.09 16.99 -34.41
N LEU A 368 39.34 17.28 -34.01
CA LEU A 368 40.39 17.84 -34.85
C LEU A 368 41.60 16.89 -34.84
N THR A 369 42.49 17.03 -35.82
CA THR A 369 43.73 16.26 -35.95
C THR A 369 44.94 17.13 -35.67
N LEU A 370 46.03 16.52 -35.20
CA LEU A 370 47.30 17.19 -34.94
C LEU A 370 48.07 17.43 -36.25
N SER A 371 48.00 16.50 -37.20
CA SER A 371 48.71 16.62 -38.48
C SER A 371 48.01 17.52 -39.52
N GLY A 372 46.74 17.88 -39.31
CA GLY A 372 45.93 18.65 -40.26
C GLY A 372 45.35 17.85 -41.43
N GLU A 373 45.73 16.58 -41.60
CA GLU A 373 45.21 15.68 -42.64
C GLU A 373 44.54 14.44 -42.03
N GLY A 374 43.45 13.99 -42.66
CA GLY A 374 43.13 12.55 -42.75
C GLY A 374 42.17 11.96 -41.71
N SER A 375 41.27 11.11 -42.22
CA SER A 375 40.46 10.16 -41.45
C SER A 375 41.30 9.07 -40.75
N ASP A 376 42.55 8.83 -41.20
CA ASP A 376 43.46 7.85 -40.59
C ASP A 376 43.81 8.20 -39.14
N GLU A 377 44.20 9.46 -38.87
CA GLU A 377 44.56 9.90 -37.52
C GLU A 377 43.35 9.83 -36.57
N LEU A 378 42.17 10.26 -37.03
CA LEU A 378 40.93 10.14 -36.24
C LEU A 378 40.56 8.67 -35.98
N GLY A 379 40.74 7.79 -36.97
CA GLY A 379 40.55 6.34 -36.80
C GLY A 379 41.53 5.74 -35.80
N TRP A 380 42.80 6.16 -35.83
CA TRP A 380 43.82 5.75 -34.88
C TRP A 380 43.49 6.25 -33.46
N TRP A 381 43.13 7.53 -33.29
CA TRP A 381 42.68 8.10 -32.01
C TRP A 381 41.47 7.35 -31.46
N LYS A 382 40.47 7.06 -32.31
CA LYS A 382 39.31 6.26 -31.92
C LYS A 382 39.75 4.90 -31.38
N ASN A 383 40.63 4.19 -32.08
CA ASN A 383 41.09 2.86 -31.66
C ASN A 383 41.80 2.88 -30.30
N ILE A 384 42.71 3.82 -30.07
CA ILE A 384 43.42 3.92 -28.79
C ILE A 384 42.47 4.36 -27.67
N ILE A 385 41.58 5.34 -27.91
CA ILE A 385 40.64 5.83 -26.91
C ILE A 385 39.63 4.76 -26.53
N VAL A 386 39.07 4.01 -27.48
CA VAL A 386 38.18 2.87 -27.20
C VAL A 386 38.90 1.83 -26.32
N LYS A 387 40.14 1.47 -26.67
CA LYS A 387 40.96 0.52 -25.91
C LYS A 387 41.14 1.00 -24.46
N ILE A 388 41.51 2.25 -24.27
CA ILE A 388 41.80 2.82 -22.95
C ILE A 388 40.52 3.07 -22.13
N ALA A 389 39.45 3.57 -22.76
CA ALA A 389 38.15 3.73 -22.11
C ALA A 389 37.63 2.38 -21.62
N LYS A 390 37.71 1.32 -22.45
CA LYS A 390 37.29 -0.03 -22.03
C LYS A 390 38.12 -0.54 -20.85
N ALA A 391 39.45 -0.35 -20.88
CA ALA A 391 40.32 -0.73 -19.77
C ALA A 391 40.03 0.08 -18.49
N THR A 392 39.68 1.37 -18.62
CA THR A 392 39.33 2.26 -17.51
C THR A 392 37.98 1.92 -16.91
N ALA A 393 36.96 1.68 -17.74
CA ALA A 393 35.61 1.30 -17.32
C ALA A 393 35.56 -0.07 -16.60
N ALA A 394 36.55 -0.94 -16.85
CA ALA A 394 36.71 -2.22 -16.14
C ALA A 394 37.44 -2.10 -14.79
N LYS A 395 37.96 -0.92 -14.43
CA LYS A 395 38.58 -0.68 -13.11
C LYS A 395 37.52 -0.27 -12.08
N PRO A 396 37.68 -0.65 -10.80
CA PRO A 396 36.78 -0.21 -9.73
C PRO A 396 37.02 1.26 -9.38
N ILE A 397 36.33 2.17 -10.09
CA ILE A 397 36.57 3.62 -10.02
C ILE A 397 35.34 4.46 -9.72
N ILE A 398 34.16 3.84 -9.64
CA ILE A 398 32.91 4.52 -9.35
C ILE A 398 32.55 4.24 -7.91
N ASP A 399 32.42 5.30 -7.12
CA ASP A 399 31.96 5.21 -5.74
C ASP A 399 30.45 4.94 -5.72
N THR A 400 30.03 3.84 -5.09
CA THR A 400 28.63 3.43 -4.89
C THR A 400 28.39 3.10 -3.42
N GLU A 401 27.14 2.83 -3.02
CA GLU A 401 26.83 2.41 -1.65
C GLU A 401 27.48 1.06 -1.26
N GLU A 402 27.84 0.23 -2.25
CA GLU A 402 28.55 -1.05 -2.06
C GLU A 402 30.08 -0.90 -2.11
N GLY A 403 30.59 0.32 -2.33
CA GLY A 403 32.01 0.64 -2.47
C GLY A 403 32.42 0.95 -3.91
N LEU A 404 33.71 0.78 -4.22
CA LEU A 404 34.23 1.07 -5.56
C LEU A 404 33.90 -0.05 -6.54
N LEU A 405 33.03 0.26 -7.51
CA LEU A 405 32.64 -0.65 -8.59
C LEU A 405 33.13 -0.16 -9.97
N PRO A 406 33.37 -1.07 -10.91
CA PRO A 406 33.62 -0.73 -12.31
C PRO A 406 32.32 -0.41 -13.06
N ALA A 407 32.42 0.39 -14.13
CA ALA A 407 31.31 0.65 -15.06
C ALA A 407 30.96 -0.58 -15.90
N LEU A 408 31.94 -1.44 -16.19
CA LEU A 408 31.78 -2.64 -17.00
C LEU A 408 32.31 -3.86 -16.25
N GLN A 409 31.45 -4.85 -16.03
CA GLN A 409 31.75 -6.15 -15.42
C GLN A 409 31.37 -7.30 -16.34
N ASP A 410 32.10 -8.41 -16.20
CA ASP A 410 31.83 -9.64 -16.96
C ASP A 410 30.58 -10.39 -16.45
N ASP A 411 30.08 -10.08 -15.25
CA ASP A 411 28.93 -10.72 -14.60
C ASP A 411 27.57 -10.04 -14.91
N GLY A 412 27.59 -8.91 -15.63
CA GLY A 412 26.40 -8.17 -16.05
C GLY A 412 25.80 -7.21 -15.02
N LYS A 413 26.37 -7.10 -13.80
CA LYS A 413 25.91 -6.14 -12.78
C LYS A 413 26.69 -4.83 -12.87
N ASN A 414 26.45 -4.08 -13.94
CA ASN A 414 27.10 -2.79 -14.18
C ASN A 414 26.48 -1.67 -13.34
N VAL A 415 27.30 -0.67 -13.01
CA VAL A 415 26.80 0.60 -12.48
C VAL A 415 25.92 1.27 -13.53
N THR A 416 24.77 1.75 -13.09
CA THR A 416 23.75 2.40 -13.89
C THR A 416 23.88 3.92 -13.78
N PHE A 417 23.87 4.61 -14.91
CA PHE A 417 23.95 6.06 -15.00
C PHE A 417 22.61 6.63 -15.45
N LEU A 418 21.99 7.47 -14.62
CA LEU A 418 20.66 8.00 -14.89
C LEU A 418 20.72 9.16 -15.86
N VAL A 419 19.91 9.11 -16.92
CA VAL A 419 19.78 10.20 -17.89
C VAL A 419 18.61 11.10 -17.44
N PRO A 420 18.83 12.40 -17.19
CA PRO A 420 17.79 13.33 -16.73
C PRO A 420 16.85 13.75 -17.87
N ALA A 421 16.28 12.79 -18.57
CA ALA A 421 15.39 13.03 -19.70
C ALA A 421 14.36 11.91 -19.84
N THR A 422 13.30 12.21 -20.60
CA THR A 422 12.45 11.19 -21.18
C THR A 422 12.84 11.00 -22.64
N ASP A 423 12.73 9.77 -23.14
CA ASP A 423 12.87 9.51 -24.58
C ASP A 423 11.64 9.97 -25.38
N LEU A 424 10.66 10.61 -24.72
CA LEU A 424 9.36 10.95 -25.29
C LEU A 424 9.30 12.34 -25.91
N ASP A 425 10.13 13.29 -25.47
CA ASP A 425 10.17 14.65 -26.02
C ASP A 425 11.57 15.16 -26.39
N GLY A 426 12.63 14.47 -25.97
CA GLY A 426 14.02 14.71 -26.35
C GLY A 426 14.55 16.12 -26.03
N GLN A 427 13.82 16.92 -25.24
CA GLN A 427 14.10 18.35 -25.06
C GLN A 427 13.90 18.85 -23.63
N ASN A 428 13.05 18.23 -22.81
CA ASN A 428 12.82 18.71 -21.45
C ASN A 428 13.63 17.90 -20.42
N PRO A 429 14.59 18.54 -19.75
CA PRO A 429 15.33 17.88 -18.69
C PRO A 429 14.40 17.65 -17.50
N ILE A 430 14.37 16.41 -17.03
CA ILE A 430 13.82 16.08 -15.72
C ILE A 430 14.84 16.52 -14.67
N ASP A 431 14.37 16.96 -13.50
CA ASP A 431 15.25 17.24 -12.38
C ASP A 431 16.09 16.00 -11.99
N TYR A 432 17.42 16.15 -12.02
CA TYR A 432 18.36 15.03 -11.81
C TYR A 432 18.23 14.46 -10.38
N ASP A 433 18.06 15.32 -9.38
CA ASP A 433 17.94 14.87 -8.00
C ASP A 433 16.69 14.02 -7.80
N THR A 434 15.57 14.40 -8.42
CA THR A 434 14.31 13.69 -8.26
C THR A 434 14.33 12.31 -8.95
N ILE A 435 14.90 12.19 -10.16
CA ILE A 435 15.08 10.87 -10.80
C ILE A 435 16.09 10.01 -10.02
N TYR A 436 17.13 10.61 -9.45
CA TYR A 436 18.09 9.90 -8.61
C TYR A 436 17.43 9.33 -7.35
N GLU A 437 16.63 10.13 -6.63
CA GLU A 437 15.90 9.65 -5.45
C GLU A 437 14.97 8.48 -5.82
N LEU A 438 14.23 8.56 -6.93
CA LEU A 438 13.36 7.48 -7.39
C LEU A 438 14.15 6.20 -7.71
N ALA A 439 15.24 6.33 -8.44
CA ALA A 439 16.07 5.21 -8.86
C ALA A 439 16.83 4.58 -7.68
N SER A 440 17.27 5.37 -6.70
CA SER A 440 18.00 4.88 -5.52
C SER A 440 17.19 3.90 -4.65
N ARG A 441 15.87 3.90 -4.80
CA ARG A 441 14.98 2.95 -4.10
C ARG A 441 14.94 1.58 -4.77
N ILE A 442 15.43 1.45 -6.00
CA ILE A 442 15.43 0.19 -6.76
C ILE A 442 16.62 -0.66 -6.29
N THR A 443 16.35 -1.81 -5.67
CA THR A 443 17.39 -2.67 -5.06
C THR A 443 18.27 -3.40 -6.08
N ASP A 444 17.79 -3.49 -7.32
CA ASP A 444 18.41 -4.28 -8.39
C ASP A 444 19.35 -3.47 -9.29
N ILE A 445 19.53 -2.18 -9.02
CA ILE A 445 20.46 -1.31 -9.75
C ILE A 445 21.51 -0.73 -8.80
N GLN A 446 22.71 -0.52 -9.34
CA GLN A 446 23.80 0.12 -8.61
C GLN A 446 23.99 1.52 -9.18
N LEU A 447 23.95 2.54 -8.33
CA LEU A 447 24.11 3.94 -8.74
C LEU A 447 25.44 4.50 -8.20
N PRO A 448 26.09 5.43 -8.93
CA PRO A 448 27.14 6.24 -8.33
C PRO A 448 26.58 7.02 -7.14
N THR A 449 27.38 7.30 -6.12
CA THR A 449 26.98 8.17 -5.00
C THR A 449 26.45 9.51 -5.51
N LYS A 450 25.37 10.01 -4.89
CA LYS A 450 24.65 11.21 -5.31
C LYS A 450 25.54 12.41 -5.65
N ASP A 451 26.55 12.69 -4.82
CA ASP A 451 27.49 13.80 -4.97
C ASP A 451 28.23 13.83 -6.33
N PHE A 452 28.38 12.67 -6.98
CA PHE A 452 29.11 12.52 -8.25
C PHE A 452 28.28 11.92 -9.38
N ALA A 453 27.03 11.55 -9.12
CA ALA A 453 26.19 10.81 -10.07
C ALA A 453 26.01 11.57 -11.40
N GLN A 454 25.76 12.89 -11.32
CA GLN A 454 25.60 13.72 -12.51
C GLN A 454 26.90 13.87 -13.31
N ASP A 455 28.06 14.02 -12.65
CA ASP A 455 29.36 14.06 -13.33
C ASP A 455 29.64 12.72 -14.03
N TRP A 456 29.30 11.61 -13.38
CA TRP A 456 29.44 10.27 -13.94
C TRP A 456 28.50 10.00 -15.12
N GLU A 457 27.28 10.56 -15.12
CA GLU A 457 26.38 10.52 -16.28
C GLU A 457 27.05 11.14 -17.50
N GLN A 458 27.70 12.30 -17.36
CA GLN A 458 28.39 12.96 -18.46
C GLN A 458 29.59 12.15 -18.99
N ILE A 459 30.32 11.49 -18.08
CA ILE A 459 31.43 10.58 -18.45
C ILE A 459 30.87 9.36 -19.19
N ALA A 460 29.78 8.77 -18.69
CA ALA A 460 29.11 7.63 -19.31
C ALA A 460 28.56 7.96 -20.69
N TYR A 461 27.98 9.15 -20.88
CA TYR A 461 27.54 9.63 -22.19
C TYR A 461 28.70 9.67 -23.20
N GLN A 462 29.86 10.20 -22.80
CA GLN A 462 31.05 10.23 -23.67
C GLN A 462 31.58 8.82 -23.98
N TRP A 463 31.55 7.92 -23.00
CA TRP A 463 31.92 6.52 -23.21
C TRP A 463 30.96 5.80 -24.17
N GLU A 464 29.66 6.06 -24.06
CA GLU A 464 28.67 5.56 -25.01
C GLU A 464 28.90 6.11 -26.43
N GLU A 465 29.18 7.42 -26.58
CA GLU A 465 29.53 8.02 -27.89
C GLU A 465 30.78 7.37 -28.53
N ILE A 466 31.73 6.91 -27.70
CA ILE A 466 32.91 6.16 -28.14
C ILE A 466 32.55 4.72 -28.57
N GLY A 467 31.41 4.20 -28.15
CA GLY A 467 30.89 2.86 -28.45
C GLY A 467 31.07 1.85 -27.31
N LEU A 468 31.21 2.30 -26.05
CA LEU A 468 31.21 1.40 -24.90
C LEU A 468 29.77 1.07 -24.47
N PRO A 469 29.47 -0.20 -24.11
CA PRO A 469 28.14 -0.61 -23.70
C PRO A 469 27.90 -0.32 -22.20
N VAL A 470 27.94 0.94 -21.81
CA VAL A 470 27.63 1.36 -20.44
C VAL A 470 26.11 1.37 -20.22
N THR A 471 25.67 1.04 -19.01
CA THR A 471 24.24 1.03 -18.68
C THR A 471 23.79 2.44 -18.35
N ARG A 472 23.18 3.12 -19.32
CA ARG A 472 22.50 4.40 -19.12
C ARG A 472 21.00 4.16 -19.15
N LEU A 473 20.25 4.73 -18.20
CA LEU A 473 18.79 4.59 -18.16
C LEU A 473 18.13 5.97 -18.10
N SER A 474 17.28 6.26 -19.09
CA SER A 474 16.30 7.34 -19.04
C SER A 474 15.16 7.01 -18.07
N LEU A 475 14.25 7.96 -17.81
CA LEU A 475 13.04 7.65 -17.04
C LEU A 475 12.21 6.54 -17.70
N THR A 476 12.11 6.53 -19.03
CA THR A 476 11.37 5.50 -19.78
C THR A 476 12.00 4.13 -19.54
N GLU A 477 13.31 4.02 -19.75
CA GLU A 477 14.06 2.77 -19.60
C GLU A 477 14.07 2.29 -18.15
N LEU A 478 14.10 3.21 -17.18
CA LEU A 478 13.95 2.90 -15.76
C LEU A 478 12.58 2.29 -15.44
N THR A 479 11.50 2.88 -15.96
CA THR A 479 10.15 2.32 -15.77
C THR A 479 10.01 0.97 -16.44
N ASP A 480 10.57 0.77 -17.63
CA ASP A 480 10.54 -0.51 -18.33
C ASP A 480 11.35 -1.57 -17.59
N TRP A 481 12.51 -1.20 -17.05
CA TRP A 481 13.32 -2.08 -16.19
C TRP A 481 12.54 -2.57 -14.96
N VAL A 482 11.78 -1.69 -14.29
CA VAL A 482 10.95 -2.06 -13.14
C VAL A 482 9.78 -2.94 -13.56
N LYS A 483 9.13 -2.66 -14.70
CA LYS A 483 8.02 -3.46 -15.26
C LYS A 483 8.43 -4.90 -15.56
N GLU A 484 9.65 -5.13 -16.03
CA GLU A 484 10.13 -6.46 -16.41
C GLU A 484 10.34 -7.42 -15.21
N LYS A 485 10.31 -6.90 -13.98
CA LYS A 485 10.67 -7.67 -12.77
C LYS A 485 9.54 -8.53 -12.23
N GLY A 486 8.29 -8.18 -12.52
CA GLY A 486 7.14 -8.92 -12.02
C GLY A 486 5.82 -8.47 -12.62
N GLN A 487 4.76 -9.17 -12.25
CA GLN A 487 3.38 -8.83 -12.63
C GLN A 487 2.54 -8.45 -11.42
N ASP A 488 3.09 -8.58 -10.20
CA ASP A 488 2.50 -8.12 -8.95
C ASP A 488 3.31 -6.94 -8.40
N ILE A 489 2.66 -6.00 -7.72
CA ILE A 489 3.34 -4.86 -7.10
C ILE A 489 4.37 -5.30 -6.04
N THR A 490 4.15 -6.45 -5.40
CA THR A 490 5.07 -7.01 -4.39
C THR A 490 6.33 -7.61 -4.99
N ASP A 491 6.35 -7.88 -6.30
CA ASP A 491 7.52 -8.37 -7.03
C ASP A 491 8.46 -7.23 -7.45
N LEU A 492 8.03 -5.97 -7.33
CA LEU A 492 8.85 -4.83 -7.75
C LEU A 492 10.07 -4.72 -6.84
N PRO A 493 11.28 -4.53 -7.39
CA PRO A 493 12.53 -4.50 -6.62
C PRO A 493 12.72 -3.15 -5.92
N ILE A 494 11.78 -2.78 -5.05
CA ILE A 494 11.74 -1.50 -4.35
C ILE A 494 12.04 -1.71 -2.86
N SER A 495 12.97 -0.93 -2.34
CA SER A 495 13.44 -1.00 -0.93
C SER A 495 12.47 -0.37 0.08
N GLU A 496 11.56 0.47 -0.39
CA GLU A 496 10.53 1.14 0.40
C GLU A 496 9.11 0.65 0.03
N ASP A 497 8.09 1.33 0.54
CA ASP A 497 6.70 1.06 0.15
C ASP A 497 6.50 1.28 -1.37
N PRO A 498 6.18 0.23 -2.15
CA PRO A 498 6.00 0.34 -3.59
C PRO A 498 4.89 1.32 -3.99
N PHE A 499 3.85 1.50 -3.16
CA PHE A 499 2.78 2.46 -3.43
C PHE A 499 3.28 3.89 -3.34
N LYS A 500 4.14 4.18 -2.35
CA LYS A 500 4.79 5.48 -2.20
C LYS A 500 5.78 5.75 -3.33
N TRP A 501 6.54 4.74 -3.74
CA TRP A 501 7.43 4.84 -4.90
C TRP A 501 6.66 5.19 -6.18
N LEU A 502 5.51 4.53 -6.43
CA LEU A 502 4.63 4.87 -7.55
C LEU A 502 4.09 6.31 -7.46
N ALA A 503 3.70 6.76 -6.26
CA ALA A 503 3.26 8.15 -6.07
C ALA A 503 4.38 9.15 -6.41
N ASN A 504 5.63 8.87 -6.04
CA ASN A 504 6.79 9.68 -6.41
C ASN A 504 7.07 9.66 -7.91
N LEU A 505 6.92 8.51 -8.58
CA LEU A 505 7.01 8.40 -10.04
C LEU A 505 5.93 9.26 -10.71
N PHE A 506 4.69 9.20 -10.23
CA PHE A 506 3.59 9.99 -10.81
C PHE A 506 3.79 11.49 -10.58
N LEU A 507 4.33 11.88 -9.43
CA LEU A 507 4.70 13.27 -9.14
C LEU A 507 5.79 13.77 -10.10
N LEU A 508 6.86 12.99 -10.28
CA LEU A 508 7.93 13.29 -11.23
C LEU A 508 7.39 13.52 -12.65
N ILE A 509 6.49 12.64 -13.12
CA ILE A 509 5.89 12.75 -14.47
C ILE A 509 4.93 13.94 -14.56
N ALA A 510 4.15 14.21 -13.51
CA ALA A 510 3.19 15.31 -13.48
C ALA A 510 3.89 16.68 -13.43
N ASP A 511 5.00 16.78 -12.72
CA ASP A 511 5.78 18.01 -12.56
C ASP A 511 6.80 18.22 -13.70
N ALA A 512 7.07 17.19 -14.50
CA ALA A 512 7.81 17.35 -15.74
C ALA A 512 7.00 18.24 -16.70
N ASP A 513 7.60 19.35 -17.17
CA ASP A 513 6.98 20.32 -18.10
C ASP A 513 6.89 19.76 -19.54
N LEU A 514 6.33 18.55 -19.67
CA LEU A 514 6.18 17.83 -20.92
C LEU A 514 5.07 18.49 -21.76
N PRO A 515 5.27 18.71 -23.08
CA PRO A 515 4.25 19.26 -23.95
C PRO A 515 2.99 18.39 -23.96
N GLU A 516 1.80 18.99 -24.05
CA GLU A 516 0.52 18.25 -24.08
C GLU A 516 0.43 17.23 -25.23
N SER A 517 1.23 17.37 -26.29
CA SER A 517 1.31 16.42 -27.40
C SER A 517 2.03 15.11 -27.07
N VAL A 518 2.77 15.05 -25.96
CA VAL A 518 3.55 13.88 -25.55
C VAL A 518 2.65 12.83 -24.91
N ASN A 519 2.67 11.62 -25.46
CA ASN A 519 1.94 10.49 -24.88
C ASN A 519 2.74 9.88 -23.71
N VAL A 520 2.39 10.28 -22.49
CA VAL A 520 2.99 9.81 -21.23
C VAL A 520 2.46 8.46 -20.74
N LYS A 521 1.40 7.93 -21.36
CA LYS A 521 0.80 6.63 -20.98
C LYS A 521 1.80 5.47 -20.91
N PRO A 522 2.80 5.35 -21.82
CA PRO A 522 3.77 4.26 -21.77
C PRO A 522 4.62 4.23 -20.50
N LEU A 523 4.87 5.37 -19.85
CA LEU A 523 5.69 5.44 -18.63
C LEU A 523 5.04 4.70 -17.46
N VAL A 524 3.72 4.77 -17.35
CA VAL A 524 2.95 4.19 -16.23
C VAL A 524 2.21 2.91 -16.63
N ALA A 525 2.08 2.62 -17.92
CA ALA A 525 1.43 1.40 -18.40
C ALA A 525 2.18 0.16 -17.89
N GLY A 526 1.45 -0.78 -17.28
CA GLY A 526 2.05 -1.98 -16.69
C GLY A 526 2.70 -1.77 -15.33
N LEU A 527 2.57 -0.57 -14.73
CA LEU A 527 2.98 -0.28 -13.35
C LEU A 527 1.80 0.03 -12.42
N MET A 528 0.57 0.04 -12.93
CA MET A 528 -0.63 0.40 -12.17
C MET A 528 -1.21 -0.85 -11.50
N PRO A 529 -1.19 -0.98 -10.16
CA PRO A 529 -1.75 -2.13 -9.47
C PRO A 529 -3.28 -2.07 -9.45
N ASN A 530 -3.95 -3.19 -9.72
CA ASN A 530 -5.35 -3.37 -9.42
C ASN A 530 -5.55 -3.73 -7.92
N GLN A 531 -6.79 -3.84 -7.45
CA GLN A 531 -7.06 -4.20 -6.05
C GLN A 531 -6.67 -5.64 -5.67
N ASN A 532 -6.28 -6.47 -6.64
CA ASN A 532 -5.69 -7.79 -6.44
C ASN A 532 -4.15 -7.74 -6.46
N SER A 533 -3.54 -6.55 -6.34
CA SER A 533 -2.08 -6.30 -6.38
C SER A 533 -1.40 -6.56 -7.73
N GLN A 534 -2.15 -6.96 -8.76
CA GLN A 534 -1.60 -7.24 -10.08
C GLN A 534 -1.41 -5.96 -10.87
N LEU A 535 -0.25 -5.81 -11.51
CA LEU A 535 0.08 -4.70 -12.39
C LEU A 535 -0.70 -4.83 -13.70
N ARG A 536 -1.44 -3.79 -14.07
CA ARG A 536 -2.34 -3.74 -15.22
C ARG A 536 -2.04 -2.57 -16.13
N SER A 537 -2.62 -2.64 -17.33
CA SER A 537 -2.57 -1.54 -18.29
C SER A 537 -3.65 -0.49 -17.97
N LEU A 538 -3.42 0.77 -18.34
CA LEU A 538 -4.35 1.87 -18.03
C LEU A 538 -5.81 1.61 -18.49
N PRO A 539 -6.08 1.09 -19.71
CA PRO A 539 -7.46 0.82 -20.15
C PRO A 539 -8.23 -0.18 -19.30
N ASP A 540 -7.52 -1.01 -18.52
CA ASP A 540 -8.13 -2.06 -17.70
C ASP A 540 -8.58 -1.53 -16.33
N LEU A 541 -8.22 -0.30 -15.97
CA LEU A 541 -8.41 0.25 -14.63
C LEU A 541 -9.31 1.47 -14.60
N ARG A 542 -10.12 1.56 -13.54
CA ARG A 542 -10.90 2.75 -13.16
C ARG A 542 -10.66 3.11 -11.70
N ILE A 543 -11.02 4.33 -11.32
CA ILE A 543 -10.95 4.80 -9.93
C ILE A 543 -12.13 4.21 -9.16
N ASP A 544 -11.85 3.61 -8.00
CA ASP A 544 -12.88 3.13 -7.07
C ASP A 544 -13.50 4.30 -6.31
N GLU A 545 -14.80 4.55 -6.50
CA GLU A 545 -15.56 5.58 -5.78
C GLU A 545 -16.13 5.03 -4.46
N ASP A 546 -15.25 4.44 -3.67
CA ASP A 546 -15.54 3.81 -2.37
C ASP A 546 -16.63 2.74 -2.43
N ILE A 547 -16.56 1.85 -3.43
CA ILE A 547 -17.47 0.72 -3.57
C ILE A 547 -17.32 -0.19 -2.35
N PRO A 548 -18.41 -0.50 -1.63
CA PRO A 548 -18.34 -1.35 -0.44
C PRO A 548 -17.81 -2.75 -0.75
N GLU A 549 -16.97 -3.30 0.12
CA GLU A 549 -16.38 -4.64 -0.08
C GLU A 549 -17.45 -5.72 -0.21
N LYS A 550 -18.59 -5.60 0.50
CA LYS A 550 -19.74 -6.49 0.35
C LYS A 550 -20.21 -6.60 -1.11
N ILE A 551 -20.25 -5.49 -1.86
CA ILE A 551 -20.67 -5.49 -3.27
C ILE A 551 -19.64 -6.20 -4.15
N LYS A 552 -18.35 -5.98 -3.87
CA LYS A 552 -17.27 -6.65 -4.61
C LYS A 552 -17.26 -8.17 -4.35
N ASP A 553 -17.53 -8.58 -3.11
CA ASP A 553 -17.65 -9.99 -2.74
C ASP A 553 -18.85 -10.67 -3.40
N ILE A 554 -19.99 -9.97 -3.49
CA ILE A 554 -21.17 -10.46 -4.23
C ILE A 554 -20.82 -10.63 -5.71
N ALA A 555 -20.19 -9.64 -6.33
CA ALA A 555 -19.78 -9.71 -7.73
C ALA A 555 -18.81 -10.88 -8.00
N ASP A 556 -17.82 -11.07 -7.12
CA ASP A 556 -16.83 -12.16 -7.25
C ASP A 556 -17.48 -13.54 -7.14
N SER A 557 -18.50 -13.70 -6.29
CA SER A 557 -19.24 -14.96 -6.13
C SER A 557 -19.98 -15.44 -7.38
N ILE A 558 -20.21 -14.54 -8.36
CA ILE A 558 -20.78 -14.84 -9.67
C ILE A 558 -19.78 -14.67 -10.82
N GLY A 559 -18.47 -14.63 -10.51
CA GLY A 559 -17.40 -14.58 -11.50
C GLY A 559 -17.08 -13.18 -12.04
N ILE A 560 -17.62 -12.12 -11.45
CA ILE A 560 -17.28 -10.74 -11.80
C ILE A 560 -16.18 -10.23 -10.85
N ASP A 561 -14.92 -10.33 -11.28
CA ASP A 561 -13.80 -9.76 -10.54
C ASP A 561 -13.74 -8.23 -10.73
N LEU A 562 -14.51 -7.49 -9.92
CA LEU A 562 -14.45 -6.02 -9.91
C LEU A 562 -13.08 -5.51 -9.46
N ARG A 563 -12.42 -6.21 -8.53
CA ARG A 563 -11.09 -5.81 -8.01
C ARG A 563 -10.03 -5.79 -9.10
N SER A 564 -10.17 -6.64 -10.11
CA SER A 564 -9.27 -6.63 -11.27
C SER A 564 -9.32 -5.36 -12.12
N LYS A 565 -10.46 -4.65 -12.07
CA LYS A 565 -10.77 -3.45 -12.88
C LYS A 565 -10.62 -2.14 -12.12
N LEU A 566 -10.32 -2.20 -10.83
CA LEU A 566 -10.22 -1.04 -9.95
C LEU A 566 -8.78 -0.79 -9.55
N LEU A 567 -8.36 0.47 -9.57
CA LEU A 567 -7.07 0.89 -9.04
C LEU A 567 -6.94 0.51 -7.56
N HIS A 568 -5.76 0.03 -7.16
CA HIS A 568 -5.48 -0.32 -5.77
C HIS A 568 -5.67 0.87 -4.83
N LYS A 569 -6.37 0.66 -3.70
CA LYS A 569 -6.72 1.74 -2.75
C LYS A 569 -5.48 2.46 -2.18
N ASN A 570 -4.43 1.71 -1.84
CA ASN A 570 -3.18 2.30 -1.33
C ASN A 570 -2.50 3.27 -2.31
N VAL A 571 -2.70 3.15 -3.63
CA VAL A 571 -2.22 4.17 -4.58
C VAL A 571 -2.98 5.48 -4.37
N VAL A 572 -4.30 5.41 -4.21
CA VAL A 572 -5.15 6.58 -3.97
C VAL A 572 -4.83 7.19 -2.60
N GLU A 573 -4.58 6.38 -1.58
CA GLU A 573 -4.16 6.82 -0.25
C GLU A 573 -2.82 7.56 -0.29
N ALA A 574 -1.81 7.01 -0.95
CA ALA A 574 -0.52 7.67 -1.14
C ALA A 574 -0.66 9.00 -1.89
N LEU A 575 -1.51 9.06 -2.93
CA LEU A 575 -1.81 10.28 -3.68
C LEU A 575 -2.65 11.31 -2.91
N ASN A 576 -3.25 10.94 -1.77
CA ASN A 576 -3.97 11.87 -0.90
C ASN A 576 -3.06 12.51 0.17
N GLU A 577 -1.80 12.06 0.29
CA GLU A 577 -0.83 12.71 1.17
C GLU A 577 -0.51 14.14 0.70
N PRO A 578 -0.23 15.09 1.62
CA PRO A 578 0.12 16.45 1.25
C PRO A 578 1.36 16.50 0.33
N GLY A 579 1.27 17.22 -0.79
CA GLY A 579 2.36 17.36 -1.76
C GLY A 579 2.23 16.50 -3.02
N TYR A 580 1.22 15.63 -3.11
CA TYR A 580 0.94 14.79 -4.30
C TYR A 580 -0.25 15.28 -5.14
N GLU A 581 -0.67 16.54 -4.99
CA GLU A 581 -1.86 17.07 -5.66
C GLU A 581 -1.76 17.03 -7.19
N SER A 582 -0.59 17.35 -7.77
CA SER A 582 -0.35 17.28 -9.22
C SER A 582 -0.35 15.83 -9.71
N ALA A 583 0.30 14.91 -8.98
CA ALA A 583 0.30 13.48 -9.25
C ALA A 583 -1.12 12.89 -9.25
N LYS A 584 -1.95 13.28 -8.27
CA LYS A 584 -3.35 12.86 -8.19
C LYS A 584 -4.16 13.34 -9.38
N ALA A 585 -4.06 14.64 -9.72
CA ALA A 585 -4.75 15.21 -10.87
C ALA A 585 -4.33 14.52 -12.18
N PHE A 586 -3.03 14.19 -12.31
CA PHE A 586 -2.46 13.47 -13.43
C PHE A 586 -3.05 12.06 -13.59
N ILE A 587 -3.03 11.24 -12.54
CA ILE A 587 -3.58 9.87 -12.59
C ILE A 587 -5.09 9.87 -12.84
N PHE A 588 -5.83 10.80 -12.22
CA PHE A 588 -7.27 10.88 -12.41
C PHE A 588 -7.63 11.29 -13.84
N LYS A 589 -6.89 12.22 -14.44
CA LYS A 589 -7.03 12.57 -15.86
C LYS A 589 -6.70 11.39 -16.79
N LEU A 590 -5.73 10.54 -16.43
CA LEU A 590 -5.31 9.40 -17.23
C LEU A 590 -6.30 8.24 -17.25
N LEU A 591 -6.88 7.89 -16.09
CA LEU A 591 -7.83 6.79 -15.94
C LEU A 591 -9.25 7.16 -16.40
N GLY A 592 -9.61 8.45 -16.36
CA GLY A 592 -10.90 8.93 -16.83
C GLY A 592 -12.00 8.78 -15.78
N GLU A 593 -13.11 8.12 -16.13
CA GLU A 593 -14.31 8.01 -15.28
C GLU A 593 -14.10 7.06 -14.08
N SER A 594 -14.64 7.43 -12.92
CA SER A 594 -14.73 6.55 -11.76
C SER A 594 -15.70 5.40 -12.00
N TYR A 595 -15.50 4.29 -11.29
CA TYR A 595 -16.46 3.21 -11.24
C TYR A 595 -17.32 3.38 -9.99
N THR A 596 -18.62 3.56 -10.19
CA THR A 596 -19.57 3.86 -9.12
C THR A 596 -20.18 2.59 -8.54
N GLU A 597 -20.70 2.69 -7.30
CA GLU A 597 -21.49 1.61 -6.71
C GLU A 597 -22.71 1.25 -7.57
N THR A 598 -23.38 2.24 -8.16
CA THR A 598 -24.54 2.04 -9.04
C THR A 598 -24.18 1.22 -10.28
N GLU A 599 -23.02 1.49 -10.90
CA GLU A 599 -22.51 0.69 -12.02
C GLU A 599 -22.17 -0.74 -11.59
N ALA A 600 -21.55 -0.93 -10.43
CA ALA A 600 -21.23 -2.25 -9.89
C ALA A 600 -22.51 -3.07 -9.64
N VAL A 601 -23.52 -2.48 -8.99
CA VAL A 601 -24.82 -3.12 -8.74
C VAL A 601 -25.53 -3.45 -10.05
N LYS A 602 -25.52 -2.54 -11.03
CA LYS A 602 -26.09 -2.81 -12.35
C LYS A 602 -25.41 -3.99 -13.05
N ASN A 603 -24.08 -4.06 -13.00
CA ASN A 603 -23.31 -5.15 -13.61
C ASN A 603 -23.61 -6.50 -12.94
N ILE A 604 -23.82 -6.51 -11.61
CA ILE A 604 -24.29 -7.70 -10.89
C ILE A 604 -25.70 -8.09 -11.38
N PHE A 605 -26.63 -7.15 -11.54
CA PHE A 605 -27.96 -7.45 -12.07
C PHE A 605 -27.92 -8.00 -13.49
N ASP A 606 -27.12 -7.40 -14.38
CA ASP A 606 -26.97 -7.86 -15.77
C ASP A 606 -26.47 -9.33 -15.81
N GLU A 607 -25.49 -9.71 -14.97
CA GLU A 607 -25.00 -11.09 -14.87
C GLU A 607 -26.02 -12.04 -14.21
N LEU A 608 -26.72 -11.57 -13.18
CA LEU A 608 -27.81 -12.34 -12.56
C LEU A 608 -28.97 -12.56 -13.54
N ASP A 609 -29.22 -11.64 -14.47
CA ASP A 609 -30.22 -11.79 -15.53
C ASP A 609 -29.82 -12.87 -16.55
N GLU A 610 -28.53 -13.02 -16.84
CA GLU A 610 -28.00 -14.09 -17.69
C GLU A 610 -28.01 -15.45 -16.96
N CYS A 611 -27.56 -15.49 -15.70
CA CYS A 611 -27.46 -16.71 -14.90
C CYS A 611 -28.83 -17.22 -14.41
N LEU A 612 -29.74 -16.31 -14.07
CA LEU A 612 -31.06 -16.60 -13.51
C LEU A 612 -32.17 -15.89 -14.32
N PRO A 613 -32.44 -16.29 -15.58
CA PRO A 613 -33.47 -15.66 -16.41
C PRO A 613 -34.87 -15.83 -15.82
N ASP A 614 -35.73 -14.82 -15.97
CA ASP A 614 -37.09 -14.86 -15.46
C ASP A 614 -37.91 -16.01 -16.08
N GLY A 615 -38.58 -16.79 -15.23
CA GLY A 615 -39.39 -17.94 -15.63
C GLY A 615 -38.62 -19.24 -15.93
N SER A 616 -37.29 -19.23 -15.85
CA SER A 616 -36.43 -20.41 -16.07
C SER A 616 -36.56 -21.45 -14.94
N GLU A 617 -36.23 -22.71 -15.25
CA GLU A 617 -36.09 -23.77 -14.23
C GLU A 617 -34.73 -23.64 -13.53
N PHE A 618 -34.72 -23.80 -12.20
CA PHE A 618 -33.50 -23.70 -11.41
C PHE A 618 -32.78 -25.04 -11.30
N ASP A 619 -31.51 -25.06 -11.64
CA ASP A 619 -30.61 -26.17 -11.38
C ASP A 619 -29.65 -25.83 -10.24
N LYS A 620 -29.68 -26.64 -9.18
CA LYS A 620 -28.92 -26.37 -7.95
C LYS A 620 -27.41 -26.52 -8.15
N GLU A 621 -26.97 -27.50 -8.93
CA GLU A 621 -25.54 -27.74 -9.13
C GLU A 621 -24.87 -26.59 -9.88
N THR A 622 -25.60 -25.98 -10.82
CA THR A 622 -25.08 -24.90 -11.66
C THR A 622 -25.28 -23.52 -11.04
N TYR A 623 -26.47 -23.21 -10.50
CA TYR A 623 -26.86 -21.82 -10.24
C TYR A 623 -27.03 -21.44 -8.76
N LEU A 624 -26.66 -22.32 -7.83
CA LEU A 624 -26.69 -21.99 -6.39
C LEU A 624 -25.84 -20.75 -6.04
N PRO A 625 -24.61 -20.55 -6.56
CA PRO A 625 -23.84 -19.33 -6.28
C PRO A 625 -24.56 -18.05 -6.72
N ALA A 626 -25.17 -18.05 -7.91
CA ALA A 626 -25.94 -16.92 -8.41
C ALA A 626 -27.18 -16.64 -7.53
N LEU A 627 -27.83 -17.69 -7.02
CA LEU A 627 -28.97 -17.53 -6.11
C LEU A 627 -28.53 -16.93 -4.76
N CYS A 628 -27.38 -17.37 -4.22
CA CYS A 628 -26.79 -16.79 -3.02
C CYS A 628 -26.39 -15.33 -3.23
N ALA A 629 -25.79 -15.00 -4.37
CA ALA A 629 -25.44 -13.62 -4.73
C ALA A 629 -26.67 -12.72 -4.84
N SER A 630 -27.76 -13.19 -5.47
CA SER A 630 -29.06 -12.49 -5.49
C SER A 630 -29.58 -12.23 -4.07
N ALA A 631 -29.52 -13.23 -3.19
CA ALA A 631 -29.97 -13.09 -1.81
C ALA A 631 -29.11 -12.09 -1.01
N HIS A 632 -27.78 -12.15 -1.13
CA HIS A 632 -26.87 -11.20 -0.50
C HIS A 632 -27.05 -9.78 -1.03
N LEU A 633 -27.27 -9.62 -2.34
CA LEU A 633 -27.59 -8.34 -2.94
C LEU A 633 -28.91 -7.78 -2.38
N ALA A 634 -29.94 -8.62 -2.26
CA ALA A 634 -31.21 -8.21 -1.67
C ALA A 634 -31.07 -7.79 -0.19
N ILE A 635 -30.25 -8.50 0.60
CA ILE A 635 -29.93 -8.08 1.98
C ILE A 635 -29.26 -6.70 1.98
N TYR A 636 -28.23 -6.53 1.14
CA TYR A 636 -27.49 -5.27 1.04
C TYR A 636 -28.39 -4.09 0.62
N LEU A 637 -29.22 -4.29 -0.39
CA LEU A 637 -30.14 -3.27 -0.88
C LEU A 637 -31.17 -2.88 0.19
N ALA A 638 -31.70 -3.84 0.95
CA ALA A 638 -32.69 -3.58 1.99
C ALA A 638 -32.18 -2.69 3.13
N GLU A 639 -30.86 -2.57 3.32
CA GLU A 639 -30.24 -1.63 4.28
C GLU A 639 -30.35 -0.16 3.81
N LYS A 640 -30.76 0.12 2.56
CA LYS A 640 -30.83 1.48 1.97
C LYS A 640 -32.29 2.00 1.87
N ASP A 641 -32.47 3.30 2.18
CA ASP A 641 -33.77 3.98 2.37
C ASP A 641 -34.71 4.06 1.14
N ASP A 642 -34.27 3.71 -0.08
CA ASP A 642 -35.08 3.80 -1.32
C ASP A 642 -34.94 2.56 -2.24
N SER A 643 -34.84 1.38 -1.62
CA SER A 643 -34.39 0.14 -2.27
C SER A 643 -35.49 -0.81 -2.76
N VAL A 644 -36.76 -0.56 -2.44
CA VAL A 644 -37.86 -1.51 -2.73
C VAL A 644 -37.99 -1.80 -4.23
N GLN A 645 -37.72 -0.81 -5.09
CA GLN A 645 -37.72 -1.02 -6.54
C GLN A 645 -36.61 -1.98 -6.99
N TYR A 646 -35.39 -1.83 -6.47
CA TYR A 646 -34.27 -2.71 -6.79
C TYR A 646 -34.45 -4.12 -6.20
N LEU A 647 -35.03 -4.23 -5.00
CA LEU A 647 -35.37 -5.52 -4.39
C LEU A 647 -36.35 -6.35 -5.23
N ARG A 648 -37.22 -5.68 -5.99
CA ARG A 648 -38.17 -6.35 -6.91
C ARG A 648 -37.49 -6.94 -8.15
N GLU A 649 -36.34 -6.38 -8.53
CA GLU A 649 -35.52 -6.85 -9.65
C GLU A 649 -34.64 -8.06 -9.28
N CYS A 650 -34.42 -8.31 -7.98
CA CYS A 650 -33.69 -9.49 -7.50
C CYS A 650 -34.39 -10.81 -7.92
N PRO A 651 -33.68 -11.75 -8.58
CA PRO A 651 -34.21 -13.07 -8.89
C PRO A 651 -34.53 -13.87 -7.62
N LEU A 652 -35.74 -14.43 -7.53
CA LEU A 652 -36.21 -15.26 -6.42
C LEU A 652 -36.58 -16.67 -6.89
N LEU A 653 -36.28 -17.68 -6.07
CA LEU A 653 -36.60 -19.09 -6.34
C LEU A 653 -37.94 -19.51 -5.70
N THR A 654 -38.87 -19.97 -6.52
CA THR A 654 -40.16 -20.52 -6.06
C THR A 654 -40.05 -22.01 -5.67
N ALA A 655 -41.00 -22.51 -4.87
CA ALA A 655 -41.13 -23.92 -4.54
C ALA A 655 -41.51 -24.79 -5.76
N ALA A 656 -41.88 -24.16 -6.89
CA ALA A 656 -42.07 -24.83 -8.18
C ALA A 656 -40.75 -25.02 -8.94
N ASN A 657 -39.61 -24.69 -8.32
CA ASN A 657 -38.29 -24.73 -8.92
C ASN A 657 -38.13 -23.77 -10.11
N LYS A 658 -38.80 -22.61 -10.04
CA LYS A 658 -38.72 -21.54 -11.05
C LYS A 658 -38.17 -20.26 -10.49
N ILE A 659 -37.37 -19.57 -11.29
CA ILE A 659 -36.90 -18.21 -11.02
C ILE A 659 -37.97 -17.20 -11.39
N ILE A 660 -38.20 -16.22 -10.53
CA ILE A 660 -39.15 -15.12 -10.77
C ILE A 660 -38.56 -13.78 -10.30
N ARG A 661 -39.03 -12.69 -10.91
CA ARG A 661 -38.90 -11.31 -10.39
C ARG A 661 -40.29 -10.76 -10.04
N LEU A 662 -40.39 -9.94 -8.99
CA LEU A 662 -41.68 -9.47 -8.49
C LEU A 662 -42.09 -8.18 -9.20
N THR A 663 -43.13 -8.23 -10.05
CA THR A 663 -43.59 -7.05 -10.80
C THR A 663 -44.75 -6.32 -10.12
N GLY A 664 -44.77 -4.99 -10.19
CA GLY A 664 -45.87 -4.17 -9.67
C GLY A 664 -46.11 -4.37 -8.18
N SER A 665 -47.33 -4.76 -7.78
CA SER A 665 -47.72 -5.05 -6.39
C SER A 665 -47.69 -6.54 -6.05
N GLN A 666 -47.04 -7.37 -6.87
CA GLN A 666 -46.92 -8.81 -6.60
C GLN A 666 -46.19 -9.06 -5.28
N GLN A 667 -46.69 -10.05 -4.55
CA GLN A 667 -46.11 -10.62 -3.34
C GLN A 667 -46.00 -12.14 -3.49
N ILE A 668 -45.13 -12.75 -2.71
CA ILE A 668 -44.95 -14.20 -2.62
C ILE A 668 -44.99 -14.65 -1.16
N LEU A 669 -45.41 -15.88 -0.88
CA LEU A 669 -45.45 -16.43 0.47
C LEU A 669 -44.10 -17.04 0.85
N SER A 670 -43.69 -16.89 2.10
CA SER A 670 -42.47 -17.48 2.64
C SER A 670 -42.42 -19.01 2.46
N PRO A 671 -41.24 -19.63 2.53
CA PRO A 671 -41.12 -21.09 2.44
C PRO A 671 -41.91 -21.79 3.54
N VAL A 672 -42.38 -23.01 3.26
CA VAL A 672 -43.24 -23.78 4.17
C VAL A 672 -42.55 -24.03 5.50
N SER A 673 -41.23 -24.25 5.47
CA SER A 673 -40.42 -24.47 6.67
C SER A 673 -40.40 -23.25 7.60
N HIS A 674 -40.66 -22.04 7.08
CA HIS A 674 -40.76 -20.80 7.86
C HIS A 674 -42.13 -20.64 8.55
N TRP A 675 -43.14 -21.42 8.16
CA TRP A 675 -44.48 -21.28 8.71
C TRP A 675 -44.57 -21.88 10.12
N PRO A 676 -45.52 -21.41 10.95
CA PRO A 676 -45.86 -22.09 12.20
C PRO A 676 -46.17 -23.57 11.94
N GLN A 677 -45.68 -24.47 12.79
CA GLN A 677 -45.82 -25.93 12.63
C GLN A 677 -47.29 -26.37 12.45
N SER A 678 -48.24 -25.66 13.07
CA SER A 678 -49.68 -25.93 12.91
C SER A 678 -50.22 -25.60 11.50
N ALA A 679 -49.56 -24.72 10.75
CA ALA A 679 -50.00 -24.27 9.41
C ALA A 679 -49.32 -25.05 8.27
N GLN A 680 -48.15 -25.66 8.50
CA GLN A 680 -47.39 -26.42 7.50
C GLN A 680 -48.18 -27.54 6.80
N PRO A 681 -49.08 -28.30 7.46
CA PRO A 681 -49.87 -29.33 6.78
C PRO A 681 -50.73 -28.80 5.64
N TYR A 682 -51.07 -27.50 5.63
CA TYR A 682 -52.02 -26.88 4.71
C TYR A 682 -51.36 -26.24 3.48
N VAL A 683 -50.13 -26.63 3.15
CA VAL A 683 -49.38 -26.15 1.98
C VAL A 683 -50.14 -26.34 0.66
N ASP A 684 -50.98 -27.37 0.54
CA ASP A 684 -51.76 -27.69 -0.65
C ASP A 684 -52.81 -26.64 -1.02
N LEU A 685 -53.19 -25.77 -0.07
CA LEU A 685 -53.99 -24.57 -0.33
C LEU A 685 -53.29 -23.58 -1.25
N TYR A 686 -51.95 -23.61 -1.34
CA TYR A 686 -51.14 -22.69 -2.11
C TYR A 686 -50.52 -23.37 -3.34
N THR A 687 -50.40 -22.63 -4.44
CA THR A 687 -49.68 -23.14 -5.61
C THR A 687 -48.17 -23.02 -5.37
N LYS A 688 -47.38 -23.97 -5.87
CA LYS A 688 -45.92 -23.96 -5.71
C LYS A 688 -45.24 -22.69 -6.27
N ASN A 689 -45.86 -22.01 -7.24
CA ASN A 689 -45.36 -20.73 -7.80
C ASN A 689 -45.59 -19.53 -6.87
N ARG A 690 -46.47 -19.66 -5.87
CA ARG A 690 -46.78 -18.62 -4.86
C ARG A 690 -46.00 -18.81 -3.57
N LEU A 691 -45.14 -19.81 -3.51
CA LEU A 691 -44.32 -20.17 -2.37
C LEU A 691 -42.86 -19.96 -2.74
N LEU A 692 -42.08 -19.35 -1.85
CA LEU A 692 -40.63 -19.40 -1.93
C LEU A 692 -40.12 -20.80 -1.63
N SER A 693 -38.96 -21.14 -2.20
CA SER A 693 -38.32 -22.43 -2.00
C SER A 693 -37.75 -22.59 -0.59
N ASP A 694 -37.80 -23.80 -0.02
CA ASP A 694 -37.21 -24.10 1.29
C ASP A 694 -35.68 -23.94 1.32
N HIS A 695 -35.03 -23.70 0.18
CA HIS A 695 -33.63 -23.26 0.12
C HIS A 695 -33.38 -22.02 0.98
N TYR A 696 -34.33 -21.08 1.02
CA TYR A 696 -34.24 -19.87 1.87
C TYR A 696 -34.42 -20.14 3.37
N CYS A 697 -34.61 -21.39 3.81
CA CYS A 697 -34.61 -21.76 5.23
C CYS A 697 -33.50 -22.76 5.57
N ASN A 698 -33.19 -23.65 4.62
CA ASN A 698 -32.28 -24.76 4.85
C ASN A 698 -30.82 -24.43 4.47
N ASP A 699 -30.60 -23.45 3.60
CA ASP A 699 -29.27 -23.00 3.21
C ASP A 699 -28.81 -21.83 4.09
N ARG A 700 -27.60 -21.93 4.62
CA ARG A 700 -27.05 -20.95 5.56
C ARG A 700 -26.90 -19.57 4.93
N ASP A 701 -26.52 -19.52 3.65
CA ASP A 701 -26.23 -18.28 2.94
C ASP A 701 -27.54 -17.59 2.45
N LEU A 702 -28.63 -18.36 2.33
CA LEU A 702 -29.92 -17.84 1.90
C LEU A 702 -30.86 -17.45 3.05
N ASN A 703 -30.69 -18.00 4.25
CA ASN A 703 -31.66 -17.83 5.35
C ASN A 703 -31.87 -16.35 5.76
N GLY A 704 -30.81 -15.55 5.70
CA GLY A 704 -30.86 -14.14 6.10
C GLY A 704 -31.78 -13.26 5.25
N VAL A 705 -32.10 -13.64 4.00
CA VAL A 705 -32.83 -12.77 3.05
C VAL A 705 -34.33 -12.65 3.34
N LEU A 706 -34.92 -13.61 4.07
CA LEU A 706 -36.37 -13.60 4.31
C LEU A 706 -36.81 -12.41 5.16
N ILE A 707 -36.04 -12.05 6.19
CA ILE A 707 -36.35 -10.93 7.09
C ILE A 707 -36.46 -9.60 6.32
N PRO A 708 -35.45 -9.17 5.53
CA PRO A 708 -35.54 -7.93 4.77
C PRO A 708 -36.65 -7.96 3.72
N LEU A 709 -36.86 -9.09 3.04
CA LEU A 709 -37.93 -9.20 2.04
C LEU A 709 -39.34 -9.12 2.66
N ILE A 710 -39.54 -9.64 3.88
CA ILE A 710 -40.79 -9.49 4.64
C ILE A 710 -40.96 -8.04 5.09
N ALA A 711 -39.91 -7.41 5.63
CA ALA A 711 -39.93 -6.02 6.05
C ALA A 711 -40.24 -5.06 4.88
N ALA A 712 -39.71 -5.35 3.68
CA ALA A 712 -40.00 -4.62 2.45
C ALA A 712 -41.41 -4.89 1.89
N GLY A 713 -42.18 -5.79 2.49
CA GLY A 713 -43.53 -6.15 2.05
C GLY A 713 -43.60 -6.95 0.74
N LEU A 714 -42.47 -7.53 0.30
CA LEU A 714 -42.38 -8.36 -0.91
C LEU A 714 -42.75 -9.82 -0.62
N VAL A 715 -42.41 -10.29 0.58
CA VAL A 715 -42.69 -11.66 1.05
C VAL A 715 -43.69 -11.61 2.20
N ILE A 716 -44.72 -12.43 2.11
CA ILE A 716 -45.68 -12.64 3.20
C ILE A 716 -45.08 -13.69 4.15
N GLY A 717 -44.92 -13.36 5.43
CA GLY A 717 -44.23 -14.23 6.41
C GLY A 717 -44.92 -15.56 6.70
N GLY A 718 -46.22 -15.70 6.46
CA GLY A 718 -46.90 -16.97 6.60
C GLY A 718 -48.38 -16.93 6.19
N PRO A 719 -49.08 -18.08 6.18
CA PRO A 719 -50.47 -18.18 5.71
C PRO A 719 -51.44 -17.26 6.44
N LEU A 720 -51.19 -17.00 7.72
CA LEU A 720 -51.89 -16.01 8.54
C LEU A 720 -50.94 -14.88 8.85
N TYR A 721 -51.34 -13.66 8.49
CA TYR A 721 -50.53 -12.48 8.68
C TYR A 721 -51.41 -11.25 8.91
N LYS A 722 -50.83 -10.22 9.53
CA LYS A 722 -51.46 -8.91 9.62
C LYS A 722 -50.89 -8.02 8.53
N ALA A 723 -51.76 -7.36 7.80
CA ALA A 723 -51.34 -6.41 6.78
C ALA A 723 -52.31 -5.25 6.66
N THR A 724 -51.72 -4.11 6.35
CA THR A 724 -52.39 -2.87 6.04
C THR A 724 -53.21 -3.03 4.77
N ARG A 725 -54.51 -2.73 4.84
CA ARG A 725 -55.42 -2.85 3.71
C ARG A 725 -56.37 -1.68 3.65
N SER A 726 -56.60 -1.21 2.42
CA SER A 726 -57.65 -0.25 2.12
C SER A 726 -58.89 -1.01 1.64
N LEU A 727 -60.05 -0.69 2.21
CA LEU A 727 -61.35 -1.24 1.84
C LEU A 727 -62.16 -0.12 1.19
N ASP A 728 -62.21 -0.14 -0.14
CA ASP A 728 -62.94 0.87 -0.93
C ASP A 728 -64.45 0.58 -1.02
N ARG A 729 -65.23 1.67 -1.02
CA ARG A 729 -66.69 1.68 -1.14
C ARG A 729 -67.25 1.01 -2.40
N ASN A 730 -66.47 0.83 -3.46
CA ASN A 730 -66.91 0.20 -4.70
C ASN A 730 -66.47 -1.27 -4.78
N GLU A 731 -65.20 -1.55 -4.51
CA GLU A 731 -64.63 -2.90 -4.72
C GLU A 731 -64.87 -3.84 -3.54
N ASN A 732 -64.88 -3.32 -2.31
CA ASN A 732 -64.90 -4.12 -1.09
C ASN A 732 -66.15 -3.87 -0.23
N LEU A 733 -67.21 -3.26 -0.79
CA LEU A 733 -68.42 -2.88 -0.04
C LEU A 733 -69.04 -4.04 0.75
N ASN A 734 -69.23 -5.19 0.10
CA ASN A 734 -69.85 -6.35 0.75
C ASN A 734 -68.99 -6.92 1.88
N LEU A 735 -67.67 -6.84 1.74
CA LEU A 735 -66.73 -7.24 2.79
C LEU A 735 -66.79 -6.25 3.97
N LEU A 736 -66.76 -4.94 3.69
CA LEU A 736 -66.86 -3.92 4.72
C LEU A 736 -68.19 -3.98 5.48
N LYS A 737 -69.31 -4.23 4.77
CA LYS A 737 -70.63 -4.47 5.38
C LYS A 737 -70.67 -5.72 6.25
N ALA A 738 -69.97 -6.78 5.87
CA ALA A 738 -69.92 -8.02 6.64
C ALA A 738 -69.05 -7.87 7.91
N MET A 739 -68.01 -7.02 7.86
CA MET A 739 -67.10 -6.75 8.98
C MET A 739 -67.61 -5.68 9.95
N ALA A 740 -68.49 -4.77 9.51
CA ALA A 740 -69.01 -3.70 10.35
C ALA A 740 -70.03 -4.22 11.37
N LEU A 741 -69.97 -3.70 12.60
CA LEU A 741 -70.94 -4.02 13.65
C LEU A 741 -72.37 -3.61 13.21
N GLU A 742 -72.48 -2.44 12.58
CA GLU A 742 -73.70 -1.97 11.93
C GLU A 742 -73.48 -1.84 10.41
N SER A 743 -74.06 -2.76 9.64
CA SER A 743 -73.84 -2.85 8.18
C SER A 743 -74.28 -1.61 7.39
N GLN A 744 -75.19 -0.79 7.93
CA GLN A 744 -75.63 0.46 7.33
C GLN A 744 -74.57 1.56 7.45
N GLU A 745 -73.75 1.55 8.51
CA GLU A 745 -72.69 2.55 8.71
C GLU A 745 -71.52 2.38 7.74
N ALA A 746 -71.36 1.19 7.17
CA ALA A 746 -70.35 0.88 6.17
C ALA A 746 -70.68 1.42 4.76
N GLU A 747 -71.89 1.93 4.51
CA GLU A 747 -72.26 2.47 3.19
C GLU A 747 -71.51 3.76 2.85
N GLU A 748 -71.01 3.82 1.62
CA GLU A 748 -70.24 4.94 1.07
C GLU A 748 -68.95 5.30 1.84
N VAL A 749 -68.47 4.42 2.73
CA VAL A 749 -67.24 4.59 3.49
C VAL A 749 -66.07 3.89 2.78
N THR A 750 -64.96 4.61 2.59
CA THR A 750 -63.68 4.03 2.20
C THR A 750 -62.74 4.06 3.41
N VAL A 751 -62.32 2.88 3.87
CA VAL A 751 -61.31 2.72 4.92
C VAL A 751 -59.93 2.64 4.24
N ARG A 752 -58.96 3.44 4.70
CA ARG A 752 -57.63 3.47 4.09
C ARG A 752 -56.55 3.07 5.08
N ASN A 753 -55.66 2.21 4.63
CA ASN A 753 -54.41 1.86 5.30
C ASN A 753 -54.59 1.39 6.76
N GLU A 754 -55.49 0.44 6.98
CA GLU A 754 -55.76 -0.12 8.30
C GLU A 754 -55.27 -1.57 8.40
N ASP A 755 -54.71 -1.97 9.53
CA ASP A 755 -54.14 -3.31 9.72
C ASP A 755 -55.21 -4.33 10.05
N PHE A 756 -55.35 -5.35 9.21
CA PHE A 756 -56.28 -6.46 9.45
C PHE A 756 -55.57 -7.80 9.49
N GLY A 757 -56.09 -8.74 10.27
CA GLY A 757 -55.76 -10.16 10.16
C GLY A 757 -56.27 -10.72 8.83
N GLN A 758 -55.40 -11.38 8.07
CA GLN A 758 -55.68 -11.88 6.72
C GLN A 758 -55.12 -13.29 6.53
N ILE A 759 -55.71 -14.03 5.58
CA ILE A 759 -55.13 -15.25 5.03
C ILE A 759 -54.45 -14.89 3.71
N ALA A 760 -53.19 -15.27 3.55
CA ALA A 760 -52.39 -14.99 2.35
C ALA A 760 -53.11 -15.50 1.10
N PHE A 761 -53.21 -14.66 0.07
CA PHE A 761 -53.83 -14.98 -1.23
C PHE A 761 -55.27 -15.54 -1.19
N LEU A 762 -56.01 -15.31 -0.10
CA LEU A 762 -57.36 -15.85 0.09
C LEU A 762 -58.29 -15.47 -1.07
N SER A 763 -58.41 -14.17 -1.31
CA SER A 763 -59.30 -13.60 -2.32
C SER A 763 -58.80 -13.73 -3.76
N THR A 764 -57.49 -13.88 -3.95
CA THR A 764 -56.85 -13.85 -5.29
C THR A 764 -56.63 -15.23 -5.89
N ASP A 765 -56.38 -16.26 -5.07
CA ASP A 765 -56.04 -17.62 -5.56
C ASP A 765 -56.87 -18.71 -4.86
N ILE A 766 -56.87 -18.73 -3.52
CA ILE A 766 -57.45 -19.83 -2.73
C ILE A 766 -58.95 -20.01 -2.97
N VAL A 767 -59.73 -18.92 -2.89
CA VAL A 767 -61.20 -18.95 -3.06
C VAL A 767 -61.61 -19.56 -4.40
N ASN A 768 -60.94 -19.16 -5.48
CA ASN A 768 -61.26 -19.64 -6.83
C ASN A 768 -60.95 -21.14 -6.98
N ARG A 769 -59.83 -21.60 -6.42
CA ARG A 769 -59.44 -23.02 -6.44
C ARG A 769 -60.35 -23.89 -5.59
N CYS A 770 -60.70 -23.44 -4.39
CA CYS A 770 -61.61 -24.17 -3.49
C CYS A 770 -63.02 -24.29 -4.07
N GLY A 771 -63.52 -23.26 -4.77
CA GLY A 771 -64.82 -23.31 -5.43
C GLY A 771 -64.96 -24.37 -6.52
N GLN A 772 -63.85 -24.97 -6.97
CA GLN A 772 -63.80 -26.01 -8.00
C GLN A 772 -63.35 -27.39 -7.46
N ASP A 773 -62.88 -27.48 -6.21
CA ASP A 773 -62.31 -28.70 -5.63
C ASP A 773 -62.77 -28.88 -4.18
N ILE A 774 -63.64 -29.89 -3.97
CA ILE A 774 -64.21 -30.22 -2.66
C ILE A 774 -63.16 -30.62 -1.63
N LYS A 775 -62.04 -31.22 -2.03
CA LYS A 775 -60.97 -31.60 -1.11
C LYS A 775 -60.22 -30.36 -0.62
N LEU A 776 -59.92 -29.43 -1.52
CA LEU A 776 -59.29 -28.15 -1.16
C LEU A 776 -60.23 -27.28 -0.32
N ALA A 777 -61.53 -27.26 -0.62
CA ALA A 777 -62.52 -26.57 0.22
C ALA A 777 -62.60 -27.18 1.62
N LYS A 778 -62.64 -28.52 1.74
CA LYS A 778 -62.56 -29.20 3.05
C LYS A 778 -61.27 -28.85 3.79
N ARG A 779 -60.14 -28.75 3.08
CA ARG A 779 -58.83 -28.38 3.62
C ARG A 779 -58.78 -26.93 4.11
N LEU A 780 -59.42 -26.01 3.40
CA LEU A 780 -59.52 -24.60 3.80
C LEU A 780 -60.38 -24.45 5.05
N LEU A 781 -61.50 -25.19 5.13
CA LEU A 781 -62.36 -25.20 6.31
C LEU A 781 -61.64 -25.76 7.54
N ASP A 782 -60.89 -26.86 7.38
CA ASP A 782 -60.02 -27.43 8.41
C ASP A 782 -59.00 -26.39 8.91
N PHE A 783 -58.26 -25.75 8.00
CA PHE A 783 -57.28 -24.70 8.34
C PHE A 783 -57.93 -23.56 9.13
N VAL A 784 -59.10 -23.11 8.68
CA VAL A 784 -59.81 -22.00 9.29
C VAL A 784 -60.25 -22.33 10.72
N LEU A 785 -60.82 -23.52 10.94
CA LEU A 785 -61.36 -23.92 12.24
C LEU A 785 -60.28 -24.34 13.24
N ASN A 786 -59.26 -25.07 12.78
CA ASN A 786 -58.25 -25.65 13.66
C ASN A 786 -57.01 -24.78 13.83
N VAL A 787 -56.75 -23.86 12.90
CA VAL A 787 -55.57 -22.97 12.94
C VAL A 787 -55.97 -21.49 13.00
N ALA A 788 -56.67 -20.96 12.00
CA ALA A 788 -56.93 -19.52 11.90
C ALA A 788 -57.74 -18.97 13.06
N ALA A 789 -58.88 -19.60 13.38
CA ALA A 789 -59.77 -19.18 14.46
C ALA A 789 -59.08 -19.12 15.83
N ARG A 790 -58.10 -20.01 16.05
CA ARG A 790 -57.35 -20.11 17.31
C ARG A 790 -56.16 -19.16 17.37
N LYS A 791 -55.48 -18.93 16.24
CA LYS A 791 -54.22 -18.17 16.17
C LYS A 791 -54.42 -16.68 15.94
N ASP A 792 -55.48 -16.31 15.23
CA ASP A 792 -55.91 -14.92 15.08
C ASP A 792 -57.21 -14.77 15.87
N GLN A 793 -57.22 -14.03 16.97
CA GLN A 793 -58.46 -13.75 17.73
C GLN A 793 -59.10 -12.44 17.31
N SER A 794 -58.43 -11.65 16.45
CA SER A 794 -58.91 -10.33 16.03
C SER A 794 -60.18 -10.42 15.18
N TRP A 795 -60.54 -11.59 14.66
CA TRP A 795 -61.85 -11.79 14.02
C TRP A 795 -63.02 -11.62 14.99
N GLY A 796 -62.84 -11.93 16.27
CA GLY A 796 -63.85 -11.74 17.32
C GLY A 796 -63.80 -10.36 17.98
N GLU A 797 -62.69 -9.63 17.82
CA GLU A 797 -62.48 -8.32 18.41
C GLU A 797 -63.05 -7.20 17.52
N ILE A 798 -63.67 -6.21 18.16
CA ILE A 798 -64.15 -4.99 17.50
C ILE A 798 -63.07 -3.93 17.64
N LYS A 799 -62.63 -3.36 16.51
CA LYS A 799 -61.72 -2.21 16.46
C LYS A 799 -62.38 -1.03 15.76
N GLU A 800 -62.02 0.16 16.20
CA GLU A 800 -62.44 1.41 15.56
C GLU A 800 -61.43 1.79 14.47
N VAL A 801 -61.90 1.94 13.23
CA VAL A 801 -61.07 2.33 12.08
C VAL A 801 -61.48 3.68 11.54
N SER A 802 -60.51 4.40 10.98
CA SER A 802 -60.77 5.69 10.34
C SER A 802 -61.08 5.49 8.86
N GLY A 803 -62.24 5.99 8.41
CA GLY A 803 -62.66 5.98 7.02
C GLY A 803 -63.05 7.37 6.52
N THR A 804 -63.31 7.48 5.23
CA THR A 804 -63.86 8.69 4.61
C THR A 804 -65.19 8.39 3.97
N ARG A 805 -66.23 9.17 4.29
CA ARG A 805 -67.52 9.15 3.60
C ARG A 805 -67.66 10.44 2.80
N SER A 806 -67.68 10.34 1.48
CA SER A 806 -67.77 11.50 0.58
C SER A 806 -66.73 12.60 0.84
N GLY A 807 -65.56 12.25 1.38
CA GLY A 807 -64.45 13.15 1.70
C GLY A 807 -64.35 13.54 3.18
N ASP A 808 -65.40 13.35 3.97
CA ASP A 808 -65.40 13.67 5.40
C ASP A 808 -64.90 12.48 6.24
N PRO A 809 -64.08 12.71 7.28
CA PRO A 809 -63.60 11.65 8.17
C PRO A 809 -64.74 11.08 9.02
N VAL A 810 -64.85 9.75 9.03
CA VAL A 810 -65.84 8.98 9.80
C VAL A 810 -65.13 7.85 10.54
N LYS A 811 -65.58 7.54 11.76
CA LYS A 811 -65.13 6.38 12.53
C LYS A 811 -66.11 5.23 12.33
N LEU A 812 -65.60 4.03 12.08
CA LEU A 812 -66.40 2.83 11.89
C LEU A 812 -65.91 1.71 12.81
N SER A 813 -66.82 1.04 13.50
CA SER A 813 -66.49 -0.14 14.32
C SER A 813 -66.56 -1.40 13.45
N VAL A 814 -65.42 -2.05 13.24
CA VAL A 814 -65.29 -3.24 12.39
C VAL A 814 -64.54 -4.36 13.12
N HIS A 815 -64.74 -5.59 12.68
CA HIS A 815 -63.92 -6.71 13.12
C HIS A 815 -62.44 -6.57 12.70
N GLY A 816 -61.52 -7.00 13.56
CA GLY A 816 -60.08 -6.87 13.38
C GLY A 816 -59.45 -7.76 12.31
N ALA A 817 -60.18 -8.75 11.78
CA ALA A 817 -59.73 -9.63 10.71
C ALA A 817 -60.68 -9.62 9.50
N THR A 818 -60.14 -9.63 8.28
CA THR A 818 -60.96 -9.68 7.05
C THR A 818 -61.28 -11.11 6.63
N TRP A 819 -60.39 -12.07 6.91
CA TRP A 819 -60.48 -13.43 6.35
C TRP A 819 -61.80 -14.17 6.62
N PRO A 820 -62.46 -14.08 7.80
CA PRO A 820 -63.70 -14.83 8.03
C PRO A 820 -64.87 -14.25 7.25
N PHE A 821 -64.88 -12.91 7.12
CA PHE A 821 -65.91 -12.19 6.41
C PHE A 821 -65.70 -12.28 4.89
N GLU A 822 -64.46 -12.42 4.42
CA GLU A 822 -64.18 -12.79 3.03
C GLU A 822 -64.74 -14.16 2.69
N LEU A 823 -64.54 -15.15 3.56
CA LEU A 823 -65.10 -16.49 3.37
C LEU A 823 -66.63 -16.51 3.41
N LYS A 824 -67.26 -15.63 4.20
CA LYS A 824 -68.71 -15.50 4.28
C LYS A 824 -69.30 -14.90 2.99
N VAL A 825 -68.66 -13.87 2.45
CA VAL A 825 -69.19 -13.10 1.31
C VAL A 825 -68.83 -13.75 -0.04
N ARG A 826 -67.68 -14.41 -0.14
CA ARG A 826 -67.21 -15.00 -1.40
C ARG A 826 -67.73 -16.40 -1.61
N SER A 827 -67.93 -16.76 -2.87
CA SER A 827 -68.29 -18.12 -3.28
C SER A 827 -67.06 -19.02 -3.37
N TRP A 828 -66.90 -19.94 -2.43
CA TRP A 828 -65.77 -20.87 -2.40
C TRP A 828 -66.16 -22.30 -1.99
N VAL A 829 -67.41 -22.52 -1.56
CA VAL A 829 -67.91 -23.84 -1.16
C VAL A 829 -68.44 -24.56 -2.41
N PRO A 830 -67.77 -25.61 -2.90
CA PRO A 830 -68.20 -26.33 -4.09
C PRO A 830 -69.43 -27.19 -3.76
N VAL A 831 -70.48 -27.05 -4.57
CA VAL A 831 -71.69 -27.87 -4.50
C VAL A 831 -71.94 -28.47 -5.87
N GLU A 832 -72.03 -29.80 -5.94
CA GLU A 832 -72.42 -30.50 -7.16
C GLU A 832 -73.89 -30.20 -7.48
N THR A 833 -74.15 -29.74 -8.70
CA THR A 833 -75.50 -29.55 -9.23
C THR A 833 -76.07 -30.87 -9.75
N GLU A 834 -77.39 -30.91 -9.96
CA GLU A 834 -78.09 -32.10 -10.51
C GLU A 834 -77.56 -32.54 -11.88
N ASP A 835 -76.91 -31.63 -12.62
CA ASP A 835 -76.29 -31.87 -13.94
C ASP A 835 -74.83 -32.37 -13.86
N GLY A 836 -74.26 -32.52 -12.65
CA GLY A 836 -72.88 -32.97 -12.45
C GLY A 836 -71.81 -31.89 -12.58
N GLU A 837 -72.20 -30.61 -12.71
CA GLU A 837 -71.28 -29.47 -12.68
C GLU A 837 -71.05 -28.97 -11.25
N THR A 838 -69.84 -28.47 -10.95
CA THR A 838 -69.52 -27.92 -9.62
C THR A 838 -69.77 -26.42 -9.60
N LEU A 839 -70.69 -25.97 -8.74
CA LEU A 839 -70.99 -24.55 -8.53
C LEU A 839 -70.41 -24.08 -7.19
N ALA A 840 -69.63 -23.00 -7.22
CA ALA A 840 -69.14 -22.36 -6.01
C ALA A 840 -70.25 -21.50 -5.37
N LEU A 841 -70.61 -21.79 -4.12
CA LEU A 841 -71.57 -21.02 -3.33
C LEU A 841 -70.91 -20.30 -2.14
N PRO A 842 -71.52 -19.22 -1.62
CA PRO A 842 -71.08 -18.59 -0.37
C PRO A 842 -71.23 -19.53 0.82
N ALA A 843 -70.37 -19.34 1.82
CA ALA A 843 -70.41 -20.12 3.05
C ALA A 843 -71.61 -19.76 3.93
N ASN A 844 -72.43 -20.76 4.22
CA ASN A 844 -73.54 -20.71 5.18
C ASN A 844 -73.68 -22.08 5.87
N ASP A 845 -74.55 -22.16 6.88
CA ASP A 845 -74.83 -23.38 7.64
C ASP A 845 -75.16 -24.59 6.77
N ALA A 846 -76.06 -24.43 5.79
CA ALA A 846 -76.51 -25.52 4.93
C ALA A 846 -75.39 -26.10 4.02
N ASN A 847 -74.55 -25.24 3.48
CA ASN A 847 -73.52 -25.63 2.52
C ASN A 847 -72.23 -26.10 3.22
N LEU A 848 -71.85 -25.47 4.33
CA LEU A 848 -70.66 -25.85 5.10
C LEU A 848 -70.85 -27.16 5.85
N TRP A 849 -72.08 -27.50 6.26
CA TRP A 849 -72.37 -28.74 7.00
C TRP A 849 -71.84 -29.98 6.28
N LYS A 850 -71.87 -29.99 4.93
CA LYS A 850 -71.41 -31.11 4.11
C LYS A 850 -69.88 -31.28 4.09
N LEU A 851 -69.13 -30.22 4.39
CA LEU A 851 -67.66 -30.24 4.43
C LEU A 851 -67.11 -30.43 5.85
N LEU A 852 -67.94 -30.17 6.86
CA LEU A 852 -67.56 -30.17 8.26
C LEU A 852 -67.26 -31.59 8.77
N ASP A 853 -66.14 -31.73 9.47
CA ASP A 853 -65.81 -32.94 10.22
C ASP A 853 -66.12 -32.72 11.71
N SER A 854 -66.97 -33.56 12.29
CA SER A 854 -67.41 -33.39 13.69
C SER A 854 -66.25 -33.48 14.69
N THR A 855 -65.16 -34.16 14.33
CA THR A 855 -63.95 -34.24 15.15
C THR A 855 -63.25 -32.88 15.34
N TRP A 856 -63.37 -31.94 14.39
CA TRP A 856 -62.77 -30.61 14.48
C TRP A 856 -63.41 -29.71 15.54
N LEU A 857 -64.62 -30.05 15.99
CA LEU A 857 -65.34 -29.32 17.02
C LEU A 857 -65.01 -29.80 18.44
N GLN A 858 -64.32 -30.94 18.57
CA GLN A 858 -63.97 -31.50 19.87
C GLN A 858 -62.91 -30.63 20.56
N ASN A 859 -63.23 -30.13 21.75
CA ASN A 859 -62.35 -29.25 22.54
C ASN A 859 -61.85 -28.00 21.79
N ASN A 860 -62.60 -27.52 20.78
CA ASN A 860 -62.26 -26.35 19.98
C ASN A 860 -63.36 -25.27 20.06
N PRO A 861 -63.43 -24.49 21.16
CA PRO A 861 -64.46 -23.47 21.35
C PRO A 861 -64.39 -22.36 20.29
N HIS A 862 -63.19 -22.01 19.82
CA HIS A 862 -63.00 -20.99 18.78
C HIS A 862 -63.64 -21.39 17.44
N ALA A 863 -63.58 -22.67 17.06
CA ALA A 863 -64.27 -23.17 15.87
C ALA A 863 -65.80 -23.08 16.00
N ILE A 864 -66.35 -23.45 17.16
CA ILE A 864 -67.79 -23.38 17.43
C ILE A 864 -68.27 -21.92 17.38
N ASP A 865 -67.53 -21.01 18.04
CA ASP A 865 -67.86 -19.59 18.07
C ASP A 865 -67.79 -18.97 16.67
N LEU A 866 -66.79 -19.34 15.86
CA LEU A 866 -66.68 -18.87 14.48
C LEU A 866 -67.85 -19.34 13.61
N LEU A 867 -68.18 -20.63 13.66
CA LEU A 867 -69.30 -21.20 12.90
C LEU A 867 -70.64 -20.56 13.28
N HIS A 868 -70.86 -20.30 14.57
CA HIS A 868 -72.07 -19.64 15.06
C HIS A 868 -72.11 -18.15 14.65
N SER A 869 -71.09 -17.38 15.02
CA SER A 869 -71.08 -15.91 14.88
C SER A 869 -70.93 -15.42 13.44
N VAL A 870 -70.12 -16.10 12.62
CA VAL A 870 -69.83 -15.66 11.26
C VAL A 870 -70.70 -16.39 10.24
N PHE A 871 -70.79 -17.73 10.33
CA PHE A 871 -71.45 -18.56 9.31
C PHE A 871 -72.90 -18.95 9.63
N GLY A 872 -73.42 -18.58 10.80
CA GLY A 872 -74.85 -18.70 11.14
C GLY A 872 -75.32 -20.07 11.63
N PHE A 873 -74.41 -20.95 12.05
CA PHE A 873 -74.78 -22.24 12.64
C PHE A 873 -75.50 -22.04 13.98
N ARG A 874 -76.45 -22.92 14.35
CA ARG A 874 -77.08 -22.90 15.67
C ARG A 874 -76.14 -23.49 16.73
N GLN A 875 -75.84 -22.73 17.78
CA GLN A 875 -74.88 -23.11 18.83
C GLN A 875 -75.26 -24.44 19.52
N LEU A 876 -76.55 -24.64 19.81
CA LEU A 876 -77.07 -25.89 20.38
C LEU A 876 -76.83 -27.11 19.46
N THR A 877 -76.99 -26.96 18.15
CA THR A 877 -76.82 -28.05 17.17
C THR A 877 -75.35 -28.48 17.05
N LEU A 878 -74.42 -27.52 17.08
CA LEU A 878 -72.97 -27.79 17.08
C LEU A 878 -72.49 -28.46 18.38
N MET A 879 -73.18 -28.21 19.50
CA MET A 879 -72.84 -28.76 20.82
C MET A 879 -73.45 -30.14 21.08
N THR A 880 -74.61 -30.46 20.49
CA THR A 880 -75.28 -31.75 20.67
C THR A 880 -74.66 -32.90 19.88
N GLU A 881 -74.03 -32.64 18.73
CA GLU A 881 -73.34 -33.66 17.93
C GLU A 881 -72.09 -34.26 18.63
N ASN A 882 -71.69 -33.71 19.78
CA ASN A 882 -70.51 -34.10 20.58
C ASN A 882 -70.86 -34.79 21.92
N LEU A 883 -72.11 -35.21 22.14
CA LEU A 883 -72.53 -35.82 23.42
C LEU A 883 -72.75 -37.33 23.28
N GLU A 884 -72.36 -38.11 24.31
CA GLU A 884 -72.73 -39.52 24.39
C GLU A 884 -74.27 -39.68 24.40
N PRO A 885 -74.85 -40.75 23.81
CA PRO A 885 -76.30 -40.92 23.68
C PRO A 885 -77.08 -40.84 25.01
N GLU A 886 -76.45 -41.16 26.14
CA GLU A 886 -77.06 -41.05 27.47
C GLU A 886 -77.18 -39.59 27.96
N VAL A 887 -76.28 -38.70 27.54
CA VAL A 887 -76.27 -37.28 27.93
C VAL A 887 -77.28 -36.49 27.07
N GLU A 888 -77.43 -36.86 25.80
CA GLU A 888 -78.44 -36.30 24.88
C GLU A 888 -79.87 -36.50 25.44
N SER A 889 -80.17 -37.68 25.99
CA SER A 889 -81.47 -38.01 26.60
C SER A 889 -81.79 -37.17 27.85
N ASN A 890 -80.77 -36.85 28.66
CA ASN A 890 -80.94 -36.03 29.87
C ASN A 890 -81.06 -34.53 29.56
N LEU A 891 -80.37 -34.04 28.52
CA LEU A 891 -80.50 -32.67 28.02
C LEU A 891 -81.87 -32.41 27.37
N VAL A 892 -82.40 -33.37 26.61
CA VAL A 892 -83.74 -33.27 26.00
C VAL A 892 -84.85 -33.23 27.07
N LYS A 893 -84.67 -33.90 28.22
CA LYS A 893 -85.58 -33.79 29.37
C LYS A 893 -85.46 -32.45 30.12
N LEU A 894 -84.25 -31.89 30.23
CA LEU A 894 -84.02 -30.58 30.86
C LEU A 894 -84.59 -29.42 30.01
N LEU A 895 -84.61 -29.56 28.69
CA LEU A 895 -85.06 -28.55 27.71
C LEU A 895 -86.59 -28.43 27.57
N GLN A 896 -87.39 -29.19 28.34
CA GLN A 896 -88.85 -29.08 28.37
C GLN A 896 -89.37 -28.03 29.37
N ASP A 897 -88.50 -27.43 30.19
CA ASP A 897 -88.86 -26.36 31.12
C ASP A 897 -88.54 -24.97 30.51
N PRO A 898 -89.55 -24.11 30.26
CA PRO A 898 -89.36 -22.81 29.61
C PRO A 898 -88.45 -21.83 30.36
N ILE A 899 -88.29 -22.01 31.69
CA ILE A 899 -87.48 -21.12 32.53
C ILE A 899 -85.98 -21.43 32.37
N LEU A 900 -85.64 -22.71 32.25
CA LEU A 900 -84.25 -23.17 32.06
C LEU A 900 -83.70 -22.82 30.67
N VAL A 901 -84.52 -22.89 29.63
CA VAL A 901 -84.12 -22.56 28.24
C VAL A 901 -83.62 -21.12 28.11
N LYS A 902 -84.21 -20.17 28.85
CA LYS A 902 -83.80 -18.76 28.79
C LYS A 902 -82.46 -18.49 29.49
N SER A 903 -82.09 -19.32 30.48
CA SER A 903 -80.80 -19.26 31.17
C SER A 903 -79.70 -20.08 30.48
N ALA A 904 -80.05 -21.23 29.90
CA ALA A 904 -79.13 -22.16 29.23
C ALA A 904 -78.52 -21.58 27.94
N VAL A 905 -79.20 -20.63 27.30
CA VAL A 905 -78.72 -19.92 26.09
C VAL A 905 -77.59 -18.92 26.40
N THR A 906 -77.33 -18.62 27.68
CA THR A 906 -76.35 -17.57 28.06
C THR A 906 -75.13 -18.06 28.86
N ASN A 907 -75.08 -19.31 29.31
CA ASN A 907 -73.98 -19.77 30.17
C ASN A 907 -73.72 -21.29 30.06
N LEU A 908 -72.68 -21.67 29.33
CA LEU A 908 -72.33 -23.07 29.04
C LEU A 908 -71.80 -23.84 30.27
N ASP A 909 -71.17 -23.14 31.20
CA ASP A 909 -70.61 -23.73 32.43
C ASP A 909 -71.70 -24.15 33.43
N VAL A 910 -72.89 -23.52 33.37
CA VAL A 910 -74.05 -23.91 34.18
C VAL A 910 -74.64 -25.24 33.68
N VAL A 911 -74.61 -25.48 32.36
CA VAL A 911 -75.07 -26.74 31.78
C VAL A 911 -74.14 -27.90 32.15
N LYS A 912 -72.81 -27.68 32.10
CA LYS A 912 -71.83 -28.69 32.56
C LYS A 912 -71.96 -28.98 34.06
N ALA A 913 -72.12 -27.95 34.90
CA ALA A 913 -72.32 -28.13 36.33
C ALA A 913 -73.66 -28.83 36.68
N ALA A 914 -74.72 -28.59 35.90
CA ALA A 914 -76.03 -29.22 36.09
C ALA A 914 -76.03 -30.72 35.74
N VAL A 915 -75.15 -31.15 34.82
CA VAL A 915 -74.99 -32.57 34.45
C VAL A 915 -74.23 -33.35 35.54
N GLU A 916 -73.30 -32.70 36.24
CA GLU A 916 -72.43 -33.37 37.22
C GLU A 916 -73.01 -33.43 38.64
N ASN A 917 -73.89 -32.50 39.05
CA ASN A 917 -74.51 -32.54 40.37
C ASN A 917 -75.90 -31.84 40.44
N PRO A 918 -77.02 -32.60 40.48
CA PRO A 918 -78.39 -32.07 40.44
C PRO A 918 -78.77 -31.14 41.61
N GLU A 919 -78.08 -31.20 42.74
CA GLU A 919 -78.41 -30.38 43.92
C GLU A 919 -77.91 -28.93 43.81
N THR A 920 -76.94 -28.66 42.93
CA THR A 920 -76.34 -27.32 42.77
C THR A 920 -77.30 -26.33 42.12
N VAL A 921 -78.25 -26.80 41.31
CA VAL A 921 -79.25 -25.97 40.61
C VAL A 921 -80.26 -25.37 41.60
N ARG A 922 -80.52 -26.04 42.73
CA ARG A 922 -81.47 -25.57 43.75
C ARG A 922 -80.88 -24.47 44.65
N LEU A 923 -79.55 -24.38 44.73
CA LEU A 923 -78.83 -23.39 45.53
C LEU A 923 -78.59 -22.08 44.75
N ILE A 924 -78.51 -22.14 43.42
CA ILE A 924 -78.32 -20.96 42.56
C ILE A 924 -79.65 -20.22 42.30
N SER A 925 -80.80 -20.90 42.42
CA SER A 925 -82.11 -20.27 42.23
C SER A 925 -82.56 -19.33 43.37
N GLU A 926 -81.83 -19.29 44.50
CA GLU A 926 -82.27 -18.59 45.73
C GLU A 926 -81.27 -17.57 46.31
N ALA A 927 -80.14 -17.26 45.65
CA ALA A 927 -79.10 -16.35 46.19
C ALA A 927 -79.02 -14.98 45.47
N ASP A 928 -78.70 -13.93 46.23
CA ASP A 928 -78.71 -12.51 45.79
C ASP A 928 -77.46 -12.14 44.95
N PRO A 929 -77.55 -11.12 44.06
CA PRO A 929 -76.51 -10.80 43.07
C PRO A 929 -75.12 -10.39 43.61
N GLU A 930 -75.03 -9.94 44.86
CA GLU A 930 -73.75 -9.48 45.45
C GLU A 930 -72.84 -10.64 45.89
N GLU A 931 -73.39 -11.80 46.29
CA GLU A 931 -72.60 -12.99 46.68
C GLU A 931 -71.94 -13.68 45.47
N ILE A 932 -72.55 -13.60 44.28
CA ILE A 932 -72.00 -14.12 43.02
C ILE A 932 -70.73 -13.37 42.61
N GLN A 933 -70.62 -12.08 42.98
CA GLN A 933 -69.47 -11.26 42.66
C GLN A 933 -68.24 -11.61 43.52
N GLU A 934 -68.47 -12.11 44.75
CA GLU A 934 -67.41 -12.53 45.68
C GLU A 934 -66.81 -13.88 45.26
N ILE A 935 -67.64 -14.85 44.83
CA ILE A 935 -67.18 -16.14 44.27
C ILE A 935 -66.39 -15.93 42.96
N ARG A 936 -66.79 -14.95 42.14
CA ARG A 936 -66.09 -14.59 40.89
C ARG A 936 -64.67 -14.08 41.16
N LYS A 937 -64.49 -13.30 42.24
CA LYS A 937 -63.20 -12.75 42.68
C LYS A 937 -62.27 -13.83 43.25
N GLU A 938 -62.84 -14.90 43.81
CA GLU A 938 -62.08 -16.03 44.35
C GLU A 938 -61.56 -16.98 43.26
N LEU A 939 -62.28 -17.08 42.12
CA LEU A 939 -61.84 -17.83 40.93
C LEU A 939 -60.71 -17.13 40.16
N GLU A 940 -60.74 -15.80 40.04
CA GLU A 940 -59.65 -15.03 39.41
C GLU A 940 -58.33 -15.14 40.20
N ASN A 941 -58.41 -15.19 41.54
CA ASN A 941 -57.24 -15.43 42.40
C ASN A 941 -56.64 -16.83 42.25
N ARG A 942 -57.44 -17.85 41.88
CA ARG A 942 -56.93 -19.22 41.62
C ARG A 942 -56.14 -19.33 40.32
N ASN A 943 -56.52 -18.59 39.28
CA ASN A 943 -55.80 -18.59 38.00
C ASN A 943 -54.44 -17.88 38.11
N ARG A 944 -54.37 -16.76 38.83
CA ARG A 944 -53.10 -16.07 39.08
C ARG A 944 -52.11 -16.91 39.90
N GLN A 945 -52.61 -17.79 40.77
CA GLN A 945 -51.79 -18.76 41.50
C GLN A 945 -51.36 -19.98 40.66
N ALA A 946 -52.00 -20.26 39.52
CA ALA A 946 -51.58 -21.32 38.60
C ALA A 946 -50.40 -20.85 37.72
N GLU A 947 -50.45 -19.60 37.23
CA GLU A 947 -49.37 -18.99 36.44
C GLU A 947 -48.06 -18.85 37.23
N ILE A 948 -48.14 -18.44 38.51
CA ILE A 948 -46.96 -18.38 39.40
C ILE A 948 -46.40 -19.78 39.68
N ARG A 949 -47.24 -20.84 39.71
CA ARG A 949 -46.79 -22.22 39.91
C ARG A 949 -46.06 -22.79 38.69
N GLU A 950 -46.48 -22.43 37.49
CA GLU A 950 -45.84 -22.86 36.25
C GLU A 950 -44.49 -22.14 36.02
N TYR A 951 -44.43 -20.84 36.34
CA TYR A 951 -43.19 -20.03 36.29
C TYR A 951 -42.13 -20.49 37.31
N ASN A 952 -42.53 -20.82 38.55
CA ASN A 952 -41.60 -21.36 39.55
C ASN A 952 -41.12 -22.78 39.21
N ARG A 953 -41.91 -23.57 38.46
CA ARG A 953 -41.53 -24.94 38.03
C ARG A 953 -40.50 -24.90 36.90
N SER A 954 -40.64 -24.02 35.91
CA SER A 954 -39.65 -23.86 34.83
C SER A 954 -38.33 -23.26 35.33
N PHE A 955 -38.39 -22.29 36.25
CA PHE A 955 -37.20 -21.70 36.86
C PHE A 955 -36.44 -22.68 37.75
N GLY A 956 -37.14 -23.53 38.50
CA GLY A 956 -36.52 -24.60 39.30
C GLY A 956 -35.70 -25.60 38.47
N HIS A 957 -36.22 -26.01 37.30
CA HIS A 957 -35.50 -26.91 36.39
C HIS A 957 -34.24 -26.26 35.78
N ALA A 958 -34.32 -24.99 35.36
CA ALA A 958 -33.17 -24.28 34.82
C ALA A 958 -32.02 -24.17 35.85
N VAL A 959 -32.36 -23.96 37.11
CA VAL A 959 -31.36 -23.90 38.21
C VAL A 959 -30.75 -25.27 38.50
N GLN A 960 -31.51 -26.36 38.38
CA GLN A 960 -31.01 -27.73 38.52
C GLN A 960 -30.03 -28.11 37.39
N GLU A 961 -30.32 -27.77 36.14
CA GLU A 961 -29.42 -28.00 34.99
C GLU A 961 -28.10 -27.21 35.13
N MET A 962 -28.18 -25.93 35.50
CA MET A 962 -26.98 -25.11 35.73
C MET A 962 -26.12 -25.65 36.89
N LEU A 963 -26.73 -26.18 37.95
CA LEU A 963 -25.99 -26.81 39.06
C LEU A 963 -25.31 -28.11 38.62
N ALA A 964 -25.95 -28.88 37.73
CA ALA A 964 -25.38 -30.09 37.17
C ALA A 964 -24.13 -29.79 36.32
N GLU A 965 -24.19 -28.75 35.47
CA GLU A 965 -23.03 -28.27 34.71
C GLU A 965 -21.89 -27.80 35.62
N VAL A 966 -22.19 -27.06 36.71
CA VAL A 966 -21.16 -26.63 37.68
C VAL A 966 -20.45 -27.84 38.30
N ILE A 967 -21.18 -28.88 38.69
CA ILE A 967 -20.60 -30.05 39.37
C ILE A 967 -19.83 -30.92 38.37
N GLN A 968 -20.34 -31.13 37.15
CA GLN A 968 -19.66 -31.86 36.07
C GLN A 968 -18.37 -31.15 35.61
N LEU A 969 -18.35 -29.81 35.53
CA LEU A 969 -17.15 -29.01 35.25
C LEU A 969 -16.02 -29.20 36.29
N HIS A 970 -16.35 -29.69 37.49
CA HIS A 970 -15.37 -29.99 38.54
C HIS A 970 -15.04 -31.49 38.62
N GLY A 971 -15.29 -32.26 37.55
CA GLY A 971 -14.89 -33.67 37.45
C GLY A 971 -15.56 -34.54 38.50
N LEU A 972 -16.89 -34.52 38.55
CA LEU A 972 -17.74 -35.42 39.34
C LEU A 972 -18.95 -35.80 38.47
N ASP A 973 -19.29 -37.09 38.45
CA ASP A 973 -20.36 -37.60 37.61
C ASP A 973 -21.71 -37.50 38.33
N LEU A 974 -22.75 -37.07 37.62
CA LEU A 974 -24.10 -36.89 38.16
C LEU A 974 -25.10 -37.80 37.45
N GLN A 975 -25.89 -38.55 38.23
CA GLN A 975 -27.02 -39.31 37.72
C GLN A 975 -28.33 -38.69 38.23
N LEU A 976 -29.22 -38.32 37.29
CA LEU A 976 -30.56 -37.83 37.60
C LEU A 976 -31.44 -39.00 38.10
N VAL A 977 -32.08 -38.84 39.26
CA VAL A 977 -32.94 -39.88 39.86
C VAL A 977 -34.37 -39.41 40.05
N ASP A 978 -34.59 -38.14 40.39
CA ASP A 978 -35.90 -37.43 40.45
C ASP A 978 -36.99 -38.12 41.30
N ILE A 979 -36.60 -39.06 42.15
CA ILE A 979 -37.49 -39.80 43.06
C ILE A 979 -36.78 -39.92 44.41
N GLY A 980 -37.26 -39.17 45.41
CA GLY A 980 -36.69 -39.12 46.77
C GLY A 980 -35.47 -38.20 46.92
N TYR A 981 -34.74 -37.93 45.84
CA TYR A 981 -33.75 -36.86 45.70
C TYR A 981 -33.53 -36.52 44.22
N ASP A 982 -32.94 -35.36 43.92
CA ASP A 982 -32.73 -34.90 42.54
C ASP A 982 -31.56 -35.64 41.83
N TYR A 983 -30.37 -35.69 42.46
CA TYR A 983 -29.16 -36.26 41.87
C TYR A 983 -28.43 -37.24 42.78
N LYS A 984 -27.84 -38.29 42.19
CA LYS A 984 -26.82 -39.12 42.82
C LYS A 984 -25.44 -38.67 42.31
N VAL A 985 -24.56 -38.29 43.23
CA VAL A 985 -23.21 -37.81 42.91
C VAL A 985 -22.20 -38.95 43.04
N LEU A 986 -21.45 -39.18 41.97
CA LEU A 986 -20.42 -40.23 41.85
C LEU A 986 -19.03 -39.59 41.73
N PRO A 987 -18.00 -40.12 42.41
CA PRO A 987 -16.62 -39.70 42.19
C PRO A 987 -16.12 -40.13 40.79
N ASP A 988 -15.37 -39.24 40.13
CA ASP A 988 -14.82 -39.41 38.77
C ASP A 988 -13.95 -40.66 38.64
N GLN A 989 -14.20 -41.52 37.65
CA GLN A 989 -13.32 -42.65 37.35
C GLN A 989 -12.20 -42.20 36.40
N ALA A 990 -11.00 -41.99 36.95
CA ALA A 990 -9.82 -41.69 36.14
C ALA A 990 -9.42 -42.89 35.27
N ASP A 991 -9.25 -42.62 33.97
CA ASP A 991 -8.75 -43.51 32.94
C ASP A 991 -7.39 -44.14 33.33
N SER A 992 -7.31 -45.46 33.50
CA SER A 992 -6.06 -46.22 33.31
C SER A 992 -6.30 -47.73 33.28
N SER A 993 -5.85 -48.32 32.18
CA SER A 993 -5.29 -49.66 32.18
C SER A 993 -4.21 -49.80 33.25
N LEU A 994 -4.27 -50.85 34.07
CA LEU A 994 -3.14 -51.68 34.56
C LEU A 994 -3.58 -52.52 35.76
N ASP A 995 -3.34 -53.84 35.63
CA ASP A 995 -3.26 -54.78 36.75
C ASP A 995 -2.29 -54.26 37.82
N ASP A 996 -2.70 -54.19 39.09
CA ASP A 996 -2.32 -55.16 40.12
C ASP A 996 -2.74 -54.65 41.53
N ALA A 997 -2.95 -55.60 42.44
CA ALA A 997 -3.56 -55.44 43.75
C ALA A 997 -3.00 -54.30 44.63
N SER A 998 -3.88 -53.46 45.21
CA SER A 998 -4.02 -53.21 46.66
C SER A 998 -4.92 -52.01 47.02
N PHE A 999 -5.93 -52.28 47.87
CA PHE A 999 -6.80 -51.36 48.65
C PHE A 999 -7.53 -50.22 47.90
N SER A 1000 -8.69 -50.53 47.31
CA SER A 1000 -9.71 -49.52 47.01
C SER A 1000 -10.56 -49.22 48.26
N PHE A 1001 -10.46 -47.99 48.77
CA PHE A 1001 -11.46 -47.44 49.69
C PHE A 1001 -12.73 -47.18 48.87
N GLU A 1002 -13.87 -47.72 49.30
CA GLU A 1002 -15.16 -47.47 48.64
C GLU A 1002 -15.63 -46.07 49.06
N VAL A 1003 -15.30 -45.05 48.26
CA VAL A 1003 -15.85 -43.69 48.43
C VAL A 1003 -17.32 -43.75 48.02
N GLY A 1004 -18.21 -43.83 49.02
CA GLY A 1004 -19.65 -43.94 48.80
C GLY A 1004 -20.23 -42.74 48.04
N SER A 1005 -21.22 -43.01 47.18
CA SER A 1005 -21.99 -41.99 46.46
C SER A 1005 -22.83 -41.12 47.41
N TYR A 1006 -22.94 -39.81 47.13
CA TYR A 1006 -23.79 -38.89 47.88
C TYR A 1006 -25.13 -38.66 47.18
N PHE A 1007 -26.20 -38.40 47.94
CA PHE A 1007 -27.53 -38.09 47.42
C PHE A 1007 -27.80 -36.60 47.60
N LEU A 1008 -27.96 -35.86 46.50
CA LEU A 1008 -28.09 -34.42 46.48
C LEU A 1008 -29.53 -34.00 46.13
N GLU A 1009 -30.15 -33.23 47.02
CA GLU A 1009 -31.45 -32.59 46.83
C GLU A 1009 -31.26 -31.08 46.65
N VAL A 1010 -31.90 -30.47 45.65
CA VAL A 1010 -31.75 -29.04 45.31
C VAL A 1010 -33.06 -28.30 45.52
N LYS A 1011 -33.01 -27.19 46.28
CA LYS A 1011 -34.17 -26.35 46.57
C LYS A 1011 -33.85 -24.86 46.45
N THR A 1012 -34.76 -24.11 45.86
CA THR A 1012 -34.70 -22.65 45.79
C THR A 1012 -35.63 -22.02 46.82
N THR A 1013 -35.25 -20.89 47.42
CA THR A 1013 -36.12 -20.17 48.37
C THR A 1013 -36.00 -18.66 48.24
N THR A 1014 -37.14 -17.97 48.30
CA THR A 1014 -37.27 -16.50 48.35
C THR A 1014 -37.85 -16.01 49.68
N THR A 1015 -38.11 -16.92 50.63
CA THR A 1015 -38.75 -16.60 51.92
C THR A 1015 -37.93 -17.09 53.12
N GLY A 1016 -37.01 -18.05 52.92
CA GLY A 1016 -36.01 -18.47 53.91
C GLY A 1016 -36.14 -19.93 54.37
N ASP A 1017 -37.34 -20.47 54.51
CA ASP A 1017 -37.52 -21.88 54.88
C ASP A 1017 -37.66 -22.77 53.64
N VAL A 1018 -37.16 -24.00 53.73
CA VAL A 1018 -37.21 -24.99 52.66
C VAL A 1018 -38.05 -26.18 53.11
N ARG A 1019 -38.82 -26.78 52.19
CA ARG A 1019 -39.74 -27.89 52.51
C ARG A 1019 -39.40 -29.14 51.71
N LEU A 1020 -39.31 -30.27 52.41
CA LEU A 1020 -39.15 -31.61 51.83
C LEU A 1020 -40.46 -32.38 51.84
N THR A 1021 -40.66 -33.20 50.82
CA THR A 1021 -41.78 -34.16 50.75
C THR A 1021 -41.57 -35.33 51.71
N PRO A 1022 -42.61 -36.11 52.06
CA PRO A 1022 -42.46 -37.25 52.94
C PRO A 1022 -41.48 -38.31 52.42
N LEU A 1023 -41.44 -38.52 51.11
CA LEU A 1023 -40.51 -39.44 50.48
C LEU A 1023 -39.05 -38.95 50.58
N GLN A 1024 -38.81 -37.66 50.34
CA GLN A 1024 -37.48 -37.05 50.51
C GLN A 1024 -36.99 -37.08 51.95
N ALA A 1025 -37.90 -36.83 52.90
CA ALA A 1025 -37.58 -36.91 54.32
C ALA A 1025 -37.29 -38.36 54.78
N GLN A 1026 -38.00 -39.33 54.23
CA GLN A 1026 -37.71 -40.75 54.43
C GLN A 1026 -36.34 -41.13 53.87
N THR A 1027 -36.05 -40.76 52.62
CA THR A 1027 -34.74 -41.06 52.00
C THR A 1027 -33.58 -40.38 52.73
N ALA A 1028 -33.77 -39.12 53.18
CA ALA A 1028 -32.78 -38.43 54.00
C ALA A 1028 -32.59 -39.06 55.38
N SER A 1029 -33.61 -39.71 55.92
CA SER A 1029 -33.55 -40.44 57.20
C SER A 1029 -32.85 -41.79 57.04
N ASP A 1030 -33.18 -42.55 55.99
CA ASP A 1030 -32.63 -43.88 55.71
C ASP A 1030 -31.13 -43.83 55.36
N ASP A 1031 -30.69 -42.77 54.68
CA ASP A 1031 -29.29 -42.53 54.27
C ASP A 1031 -28.70 -41.26 54.88
N SER A 1032 -28.89 -41.08 56.19
CA SER A 1032 -28.60 -39.85 56.94
C SER A 1032 -27.17 -39.30 56.82
N ASP A 1033 -26.17 -40.16 56.66
CA ASP A 1033 -24.76 -39.77 56.52
C ASP A 1033 -24.35 -39.39 55.08
N ARG A 1034 -25.21 -39.64 54.09
CA ARG A 1034 -24.92 -39.45 52.66
C ARG A 1034 -25.89 -38.50 51.96
N PHE A 1035 -26.96 -38.08 52.62
CA PHE A 1035 -27.95 -37.16 52.09
C PHE A 1035 -27.52 -35.69 52.30
N VAL A 1036 -27.45 -34.94 51.21
CA VAL A 1036 -26.95 -33.57 51.14
C VAL A 1036 -28.04 -32.66 50.58
N LEU A 1037 -28.30 -31.53 51.25
CA LEU A 1037 -29.25 -30.52 50.80
C LEU A 1037 -28.52 -29.31 50.25
N CYS A 1038 -28.81 -28.94 49.00
CA CYS A 1038 -28.39 -27.69 48.36
C CYS A 1038 -29.54 -26.69 48.37
N VAL A 1039 -29.35 -25.56 49.05
CA VAL A 1039 -30.32 -24.46 49.07
C VAL A 1039 -29.76 -23.26 48.32
N ILE A 1040 -30.53 -22.71 47.40
CA ILE A 1040 -30.19 -21.50 46.66
C ILE A 1040 -31.06 -20.36 47.17
N ASP A 1041 -30.41 -19.39 47.81
CA ASP A 1041 -31.08 -18.24 48.43
C ASP A 1041 -31.24 -17.09 47.42
N LEU A 1042 -32.50 -16.77 47.11
CA LEU A 1042 -32.86 -15.75 46.13
C LEU A 1042 -33.54 -14.54 46.79
N ARG A 1043 -33.43 -14.39 48.11
CA ARG A 1043 -34.04 -13.26 48.83
C ARG A 1043 -33.38 -11.93 48.46
N GLY A 1044 -34.19 -10.99 47.99
CA GLY A 1044 -33.77 -9.61 47.70
C GLY A 1044 -32.85 -9.48 46.48
N GLN A 1045 -32.80 -10.47 45.59
CA GLN A 1045 -32.02 -10.47 44.36
C GLN A 1045 -32.94 -10.52 43.14
N GLU A 1046 -32.53 -9.91 42.02
CA GLU A 1046 -33.17 -10.11 40.72
C GLU A 1046 -32.84 -11.51 40.18
N ILE A 1047 -33.84 -12.17 39.60
CA ILE A 1047 -33.77 -13.54 39.09
C ILE A 1047 -32.71 -13.59 37.98
N PRO A 1048 -31.65 -14.44 38.06
CA PRO A 1048 -30.64 -14.52 37.02
C PRO A 1048 -31.25 -14.96 35.68
N GLU A 1049 -30.97 -14.22 34.60
CA GLU A 1049 -31.20 -14.69 33.23
C GLU A 1049 -30.28 -15.90 32.92
N SER A 1050 -30.78 -16.82 32.10
CA SER A 1050 -30.10 -18.07 31.69
C SER A 1050 -28.61 -17.87 31.37
N GLY A 1051 -27.71 -18.61 32.05
CA GLY A 1051 -26.28 -18.70 31.71
C GLY A 1051 -25.29 -18.09 32.71
N ASP A 1052 -25.72 -17.45 33.79
CA ASP A 1052 -24.82 -16.81 34.79
C ASP A 1052 -24.36 -17.78 35.89
N LEU A 1053 -23.54 -18.77 35.52
CA LEU A 1053 -23.00 -19.83 36.41
C LEU A 1053 -22.26 -19.28 37.66
N ALA A 1054 -21.76 -18.05 37.61
CA ALA A 1054 -21.06 -17.41 38.72
C ALA A 1054 -22.00 -17.04 39.88
N LYS A 1055 -23.23 -16.58 39.59
CA LYS A 1055 -24.23 -16.23 40.62
C LYS A 1055 -24.79 -17.45 41.33
N VAL A 1056 -25.04 -18.55 40.60
CA VAL A 1056 -25.53 -19.81 41.20
C VAL A 1056 -24.53 -20.36 42.21
N LYS A 1057 -23.22 -20.31 41.91
CA LYS A 1057 -22.15 -20.68 42.87
C LYS A 1057 -22.10 -19.78 44.10
N GLN A 1058 -22.38 -18.50 43.96
CA GLN A 1058 -22.33 -17.52 45.06
C GLN A 1058 -23.47 -17.70 46.06
N PHE A 1059 -24.66 -18.07 45.59
CA PHE A 1059 -25.89 -18.12 46.40
C PHE A 1059 -26.27 -19.53 46.89
N ALA A 1060 -25.61 -20.57 46.39
CA ALA A 1060 -25.82 -21.93 46.84
C ALA A 1060 -25.12 -22.22 48.18
N LYS A 1061 -25.88 -22.81 49.11
CA LYS A 1061 -25.42 -23.31 50.41
C LYS A 1061 -25.67 -24.81 50.51
N ILE A 1062 -24.60 -25.55 50.80
CA ILE A 1062 -24.63 -27.01 50.93
C ILE A 1062 -24.62 -27.40 52.40
N VAL A 1063 -25.59 -28.21 52.81
CA VAL A 1063 -25.68 -28.83 54.13
C VAL A 1063 -25.45 -30.33 53.99
N THR A 1064 -24.31 -30.81 54.49
CA THR A 1064 -23.81 -32.16 54.21
C THR A 1064 -24.31 -33.25 55.16
N ASP A 1065 -24.86 -32.87 56.31
CA ASP A 1065 -25.28 -33.76 57.40
C ASP A 1065 -26.77 -33.61 57.74
N ILE A 1066 -27.54 -32.98 56.86
CA ILE A 1066 -28.96 -32.67 57.06
C ILE A 1066 -29.82 -33.90 57.35
N GLY A 1067 -29.43 -35.06 56.82
CA GLY A 1067 -30.14 -36.32 57.03
C GLY A 1067 -30.20 -36.72 58.51
N ASN A 1068 -29.18 -36.41 59.31
CA ASN A 1068 -29.16 -36.68 60.74
C ASN A 1068 -30.16 -35.81 61.54
N ASP A 1069 -30.42 -34.59 61.09
CA ASP A 1069 -31.42 -33.71 61.71
C ASP A 1069 -32.84 -34.05 61.25
N ILE A 1070 -33.00 -34.44 59.99
CA ILE A 1070 -34.29 -34.93 59.45
C ILE A 1070 -34.69 -36.25 60.12
N PHE A 1071 -33.76 -37.18 60.33
CA PHE A 1071 -33.99 -38.47 60.99
C PHE A 1071 -34.72 -38.30 62.33
N LYS A 1072 -34.26 -37.35 63.17
CA LYS A 1072 -34.85 -37.08 64.51
C LYS A 1072 -36.32 -36.68 64.42
N VAL A 1073 -36.68 -35.90 63.39
CA VAL A 1073 -38.05 -35.41 63.18
C VAL A 1073 -38.90 -36.47 62.49
N TYR A 1074 -38.34 -37.17 61.50
CA TYR A 1074 -39.02 -38.22 60.76
C TYR A 1074 -39.40 -39.40 61.67
N GLU A 1075 -38.49 -39.87 62.53
CA GLU A 1075 -38.77 -40.94 63.49
C GLU A 1075 -39.92 -40.58 64.45
N GLY A 1076 -40.04 -39.30 64.82
CA GLY A 1076 -41.12 -38.79 65.66
C GLY A 1076 -42.47 -38.77 64.94
N VAL A 1077 -42.49 -38.37 63.67
CA VAL A 1077 -43.71 -38.37 62.84
C VAL A 1077 -44.14 -39.79 62.48
N ASP A 1078 -43.20 -40.68 62.16
CA ASP A 1078 -43.49 -42.08 61.81
C ASP A 1078 -44.12 -42.85 62.99
N LYS A 1079 -43.64 -42.61 64.22
CA LYS A 1079 -44.28 -43.12 65.45
C LYS A 1079 -45.72 -42.62 65.62
N LEU A 1080 -46.02 -41.39 65.19
CA LEU A 1080 -47.36 -40.79 65.26
C LEU A 1080 -48.29 -41.29 64.14
N THR A 1081 -47.76 -41.68 62.99
CA THR A 1081 -48.52 -42.21 61.84
C THR A 1081 -48.62 -43.75 61.80
N SER A 1082 -47.92 -44.47 62.69
CA SER A 1082 -47.99 -45.94 62.76
C SER A 1082 -49.39 -46.46 63.13
N VAL A 1083 -49.78 -47.60 62.55
CA VAL A 1083 -51.13 -48.22 62.68
C VAL A 1083 -51.53 -48.53 64.13
N SER A 1084 -50.57 -48.56 65.06
CA SER A 1084 -50.79 -48.86 66.48
C SER A 1084 -51.19 -47.64 67.35
N ASN A 1085 -51.23 -46.42 66.78
CA ASN A 1085 -51.55 -45.20 67.53
C ASN A 1085 -53.06 -44.87 67.47
N PRO A 1086 -53.76 -44.70 68.61
CA PRO A 1086 -55.21 -44.44 68.63
C PRO A 1086 -55.60 -43.04 68.14
N VAL A 1087 -54.67 -42.11 67.98
CA VAL A 1087 -54.90 -40.77 67.40
C VAL A 1087 -54.17 -40.68 66.06
N ARG A 1088 -54.91 -40.41 64.97
CA ARG A 1088 -54.35 -40.32 63.60
C ARG A 1088 -54.10 -38.88 63.18
N LEU A 1089 -53.03 -38.65 62.44
CA LEU A 1089 -52.80 -37.39 61.74
C LEU A 1089 -53.72 -37.31 60.53
N HIS A 1090 -54.48 -36.22 60.39
CA HIS A 1090 -55.28 -35.98 59.19
C HIS A 1090 -54.38 -35.33 58.12
N ASN A 1091 -54.56 -35.69 56.84
CA ASN A 1091 -53.74 -35.24 55.69
C ASN A 1091 -52.27 -35.73 55.70
N GLU A 1092 -52.02 -36.98 56.09
CA GLU A 1092 -50.67 -37.60 56.08
C GLU A 1092 -49.93 -37.44 54.73
N LYS A 1093 -50.65 -37.56 53.60
CA LYS A 1093 -50.10 -37.37 52.26
C LYS A 1093 -49.70 -35.93 51.93
N GLN A 1094 -50.10 -34.94 52.73
CA GLN A 1094 -49.76 -33.52 52.56
C GLN A 1094 -48.69 -33.04 53.56
N LEU A 1095 -48.18 -33.90 54.43
CA LEU A 1095 -47.07 -33.56 55.34
C LEU A 1095 -45.87 -33.03 54.55
N ARG A 1096 -45.20 -32.01 55.11
CA ARG A 1096 -43.97 -31.44 54.59
C ARG A 1096 -43.00 -31.21 55.76
N TYR A 1097 -41.75 -31.60 55.55
CA TYR A 1097 -40.69 -31.46 56.54
C TYR A 1097 -39.95 -30.17 56.28
N GLY A 1098 -40.07 -29.21 57.20
CA GLY A 1098 -39.47 -27.89 57.07
C GLY A 1098 -38.03 -27.88 57.58
N VAL A 1099 -37.12 -27.36 56.76
CA VAL A 1099 -35.75 -27.02 57.14
C VAL A 1099 -35.70 -25.50 57.31
N SER A 1100 -35.43 -25.07 58.54
CA SER A 1100 -35.42 -23.64 58.87
C SER A 1100 -34.20 -22.94 58.27
N LYS A 1101 -34.37 -21.65 57.97
CA LYS A 1101 -33.32 -20.74 57.52
C LYS A 1101 -31.99 -20.88 58.27
N GLU A 1102 -32.03 -20.87 59.60
CA GLU A 1102 -30.84 -20.86 60.46
C GLU A 1102 -29.96 -22.11 60.26
N LEU A 1103 -30.55 -23.23 59.85
CA LEU A 1103 -29.85 -24.49 59.68
C LEU A 1103 -29.03 -24.50 58.37
N TRP A 1104 -29.59 -24.03 57.25
CA TRP A 1104 -28.93 -24.11 55.96
C TRP A 1104 -28.06 -22.89 55.62
N GLU A 1105 -28.29 -21.71 56.23
CA GLU A 1105 -27.45 -20.53 56.01
C GLU A 1105 -25.99 -20.73 56.44
N ASN A 1106 -25.78 -21.60 57.44
CA ASN A 1106 -24.46 -21.99 57.94
C ASN A 1106 -23.76 -23.05 57.05
N GLY A 1107 -24.41 -23.46 55.95
CA GLY A 1107 -23.87 -24.41 54.98
C GLY A 1107 -22.62 -23.91 54.26
N ILE A 1108 -21.85 -24.85 53.71
CA ILE A 1108 -20.61 -24.56 52.98
C ILE A 1108 -20.91 -24.21 51.51
N SER A 1109 -19.97 -23.53 50.84
CA SER A 1109 -20.09 -23.28 49.41
C SER A 1109 -19.86 -24.55 48.59
N ILE A 1110 -20.41 -24.60 47.37
CA ILE A 1110 -20.24 -25.72 46.42
C ILE A 1110 -18.76 -26.06 46.23
N ASP A 1111 -17.90 -25.07 45.98
CA ASP A 1111 -16.46 -25.32 45.76
C ASP A 1111 -15.76 -25.91 47.00
N LYS A 1112 -16.20 -25.53 48.21
CA LYS A 1112 -15.65 -26.06 49.46
C LYS A 1112 -16.14 -27.49 49.72
N TRP A 1113 -17.38 -27.79 49.37
CA TRP A 1113 -17.94 -29.14 49.43
C TRP A 1113 -17.23 -30.08 48.45
N ILE A 1114 -17.09 -29.70 47.18
CA ILE A 1114 -16.37 -30.49 46.16
C ILE A 1114 -14.91 -30.74 46.58
N LYS A 1115 -14.22 -29.74 47.15
CA LYS A 1115 -12.87 -29.94 47.72
C LYS A 1115 -12.86 -30.93 48.90
N SER A 1116 -13.88 -30.92 49.75
CA SER A 1116 -13.97 -31.87 50.87
C SER A 1116 -14.18 -33.31 50.43
N LEU A 1117 -14.81 -33.53 49.27
CA LEU A 1117 -14.99 -34.85 48.66
C LEU A 1117 -13.67 -35.39 48.10
N ARG A 1118 -12.82 -34.54 47.53
CA ARG A 1118 -11.49 -34.91 47.00
C ARG A 1118 -10.41 -35.15 48.06
N ILE A 1119 -10.63 -34.77 49.33
CA ILE A 1119 -9.71 -35.01 50.46
C ILE A 1119 -10.10 -36.31 51.22
N LYS A 1120 -11.32 -36.82 51.00
CA LYS A 1120 -11.84 -38.07 51.58
C LYS A 1120 -11.89 -39.25 50.59
N ALA A 1121 -11.56 -39.00 49.33
CA ALA A 1121 -11.21 -40.00 48.33
C ALA A 1121 -9.69 -40.21 48.34
#